data_AF-A0A520QU02-F1
#
_entry.id   AF-A0A520QU02-F1
#
_cell.length_a   1.000
_cell.length_b   1.000
_cell.length_c   1.000
_cell.angle_alpha   90.00
_cell.angle_beta   90.00
_cell.angle_gamma   90.00
#
_symmetry.space_group_name_H-M   'P 1'
#
loop_
_entity.id
_entity.type
_entity.pdbx_description
1 polymer ?
#
loop_
_entity_poly.entity_id
_entity_poly.type
_entity_poly.pdbx_seq_one_letter_code
_entity_poly.pdbx_strand_id
1 'polypeptide(L)'
;MKSSRCSIAIYSVDPPALSAFHAFDPESYVLITTINDGLIHIDVDGNPAPSLATSWERTSPTTWEFELRGGVEFTNGEPFDADSVVATFAAHQSPTPSALGGGILGSIAAVTKLDTHRVQFETAFPDAMFLRRLFFSSIYPAKVLAEQGRDVFAEAPIGTGAYRLESWEKGREIVLARNPKHWAGRATIDELRFPIVRQKWWPEYLEAGLVDMALNIDSHDATRLEGAEGVSVEHAPAAVSQWFLWNNEGPLADVRVRRALNHAVHRPLIVEVAEHGHGRAQTSIATAESEGYEPDVTTYPYNPELAKSLLAEAGYEDGFTLRGVVSETSTTVFLAVQEFLARIGVRLEGEIMPRSEWIGRVVVPRLMGGTPYDGDFGLVMVDNPVLDSLFHQFIFFFSQSPWTFTQNETYDAQFLKAATAFEEETPGEARRELERYVSDQALLLFTVQQHVYAAFREGFHLPLPKSGHFNTEAFWDARCDADLARPAKPEDLVHYQPESPDMTALLEATSHVGTFFLRDGSEFSARSVERIWKNVSTSEERWRLQTQPMMRTLVAQVEAKNNLASILDSTERSAIVGYSTTGQRLFVNEGYRRMIGVDEGSAFELIDAVAGNPRSEAIRQHIDAAGSWVGTVLVPMPDEEGLRHFHLTLAAVVDETGAKTGYTFVFSDFSGAEERIRSQAIRTILDNVPYGLLMVDSEHRVLEGYSRACDALFTRQGEKIEGETLEDLLGLDERLRAHFGVMLDQIFDDIFPEEVALDQLPKRLSSGDRWVSVSASVIRGDGGEVAKVLFNLLDISELIEAERSEERMRGVLKVLQHKESFAGFARSLDAALDELLRDTEVRSQGEMRRALHTAKGVLAQFSLNDLARRIHEIEDEPSITLAHLREVREAMHELLEENAAVWDISHHRRDADIIVRPSALQEIRAKVGAASSLEAAKELLGDAFLALEEKPFGVVAGPLRESCELHAAKRGKPVHFEIVGEEVAVPSRYREALGCITHLLRNSVDHGVETRAARGDKPPVPTIRVEVDRGDGLFRVAVVDDGRGIDGDALSARAVASGMLDAAAIAEMSEREKQELLFEDTLSTAEEITDTSGRGVGMAAVRAAVEAVAGRVLVESARGEGTRMELVFPDPRSAVRDAPAPSHAPSA
;
A
#
# COMPACT_ATOMS: atom_id res chain seq x y z
N MET A 1 -17.02 -32.62 -22.07
CA MET A 1 -17.13 -31.97 -20.74
C MET A 1 -17.02 -30.46 -20.93
N LYS A 2 -17.29 -29.63 -19.91
CA LYS A 2 -16.80 -28.24 -19.89
C LYS A 2 -15.26 -28.28 -19.81
N SER A 3 -14.57 -27.30 -20.39
CA SER A 3 -13.13 -27.12 -20.14
C SER A 3 -12.96 -26.54 -18.74
N SER A 4 -11.98 -27.02 -17.97
CA SER A 4 -11.70 -26.56 -16.62
C SER A 4 -10.61 -25.48 -16.62
N ARG A 5 -10.98 -24.25 -16.21
CA ARG A 5 -10.09 -23.09 -16.12
C ARG A 5 -9.88 -22.70 -14.65
N CYS A 6 -8.66 -22.29 -14.30
CA CYS A 6 -8.34 -21.68 -13.02
C CYS A 6 -7.45 -20.45 -13.24
N SER A 7 -7.86 -19.29 -12.72
CA SER A 7 -7.05 -18.07 -12.67
C SER A 7 -6.40 -17.91 -11.29
N ILE A 8 -5.09 -17.68 -11.24
CA ILE A 8 -4.24 -17.75 -10.04
C ILE A 8 -3.41 -16.47 -9.90
N ALA A 9 -3.73 -15.63 -8.92
CA ALA A 9 -2.91 -14.49 -8.54
C ALA A 9 -1.68 -14.95 -7.75
N ILE A 10 -0.49 -14.63 -8.25
CA ILE A 10 0.81 -14.86 -7.59
C ILE A 10 1.93 -13.92 -8.12
N TYR A 11 1.71 -13.24 -9.26
CA TYR A 11 2.70 -12.35 -9.89
C TYR A 11 2.31 -10.87 -9.81
N SER A 12 3.15 -10.05 -9.17
CA SER A 12 3.03 -8.58 -9.20
C SER A 12 3.74 -7.93 -10.40
N VAL A 13 4.68 -8.64 -11.02
CA VAL A 13 5.46 -8.28 -12.21
C VAL A 13 5.71 -9.54 -13.05
N ASP A 14 6.14 -9.38 -14.30
CA ASP A 14 6.57 -10.53 -15.12
C ASP A 14 7.73 -11.30 -14.44
N PRO A 15 7.74 -12.64 -14.46
CA PRO A 15 8.94 -13.41 -14.14
C PRO A 15 10.06 -13.10 -15.16
N PRO A 16 11.35 -13.04 -14.76
CA PRO A 16 12.44 -12.72 -15.68
C PRO A 16 12.59 -13.73 -16.84
N ALA A 17 12.31 -15.02 -16.62
CA ALA A 17 12.33 -16.04 -17.67
C ALA A 17 11.56 -17.32 -17.26
N LEU A 18 11.14 -18.11 -18.25
CA LEU A 18 10.45 -19.39 -18.07
C LEU A 18 11.39 -20.61 -18.15
N SER A 19 12.68 -20.44 -17.87
CA SER A 19 13.67 -21.54 -17.84
C SER A 19 14.75 -21.40 -16.78
N ALA A 20 15.14 -22.55 -16.23
CA ALA A 20 16.21 -22.72 -15.23
C ALA A 20 17.61 -22.34 -15.72
N PHE A 21 17.77 -22.02 -17.01
CA PHE A 21 19.01 -21.45 -17.54
C PHE A 21 19.18 -19.96 -17.21
N HIS A 22 18.08 -19.24 -16.99
CA HIS A 22 18.03 -17.76 -16.97
C HIS A 22 17.45 -17.18 -15.68
N ALA A 23 16.46 -17.85 -15.07
CA ALA A 23 15.83 -17.40 -13.83
C ALA A 23 16.32 -18.21 -12.61
N PHE A 24 16.45 -17.53 -11.46
CA PHE A 24 16.74 -18.12 -10.16
C PHE A 24 16.09 -17.29 -9.05
N ASP A 25 14.76 -17.32 -9.06
CA ASP A 25 13.85 -16.65 -8.13
C ASP A 25 12.64 -17.57 -7.87
N PRO A 26 12.08 -17.61 -6.65
CA PRO A 26 11.00 -18.54 -6.31
C PRO A 26 9.78 -18.43 -7.26
N GLU A 27 9.42 -17.22 -7.62
CA GLU A 27 8.26 -16.89 -8.44
C GLU A 27 8.36 -17.48 -9.86
N SER A 28 9.53 -17.43 -10.52
CA SER A 28 9.72 -18.11 -11.82
C SER A 28 9.67 -19.64 -11.71
N TYR A 29 10.08 -20.22 -10.57
CA TYR A 29 10.13 -21.68 -10.40
C TYR A 29 8.75 -22.34 -10.37
N VAL A 30 7.71 -21.62 -9.93
CA VAL A 30 6.30 -22.02 -10.04
C VAL A 30 5.95 -22.40 -11.49
N LEU A 31 6.33 -21.57 -12.48
CA LEU A 31 6.06 -21.82 -13.90
C LEU A 31 7.07 -22.79 -14.51
N ILE A 32 8.37 -22.64 -14.21
CA ILE A 32 9.43 -23.53 -14.73
C ILE A 32 9.12 -24.99 -14.40
N THR A 33 8.76 -25.29 -13.14
CA THR A 33 8.48 -26.65 -12.66
C THR A 33 7.08 -27.17 -13.02
N THR A 34 6.21 -26.31 -13.57
CA THR A 34 4.90 -26.67 -14.12
C THR A 34 4.97 -27.00 -15.63
N ILE A 35 5.88 -26.34 -16.36
CA ILE A 35 6.10 -26.51 -17.80
C ILE A 35 7.16 -27.60 -18.11
N ASN A 36 8.14 -27.77 -17.22
CA ASN A 36 9.26 -28.71 -17.38
C ASN A 36 9.35 -29.63 -16.16
N ASP A 37 9.65 -30.92 -16.35
CA ASP A 37 10.00 -31.81 -15.23
C ASP A 37 11.53 -31.82 -15.02
N GLY A 38 11.98 -32.04 -13.78
CA GLY A 38 13.36 -32.42 -13.45
C GLY A 38 13.58 -33.93 -13.42
N LEU A 39 14.82 -34.37 -13.16
CA LEU A 39 15.11 -35.80 -12.88
C LEU A 39 14.36 -36.28 -11.63
N ILE A 40 14.34 -35.43 -10.60
CA ILE A 40 13.55 -35.58 -9.38
C ILE A 40 12.61 -34.39 -9.25
N HIS A 41 11.64 -34.50 -8.36
CA HIS A 41 10.93 -33.36 -7.78
C HIS A 41 11.06 -33.40 -6.26
N ILE A 42 10.66 -32.33 -5.58
CA ILE A 42 10.44 -32.33 -4.14
C ILE A 42 8.94 -32.50 -3.93
N ASP A 43 8.51 -33.50 -3.16
CA ASP A 43 7.09 -33.70 -2.82
C ASP A 43 6.58 -32.60 -1.87
N VAL A 44 5.26 -32.50 -1.68
CA VAL A 44 4.66 -31.49 -0.78
C VAL A 44 5.10 -31.62 0.70
N ASP A 45 5.63 -32.79 1.08
CA ASP A 45 6.18 -33.10 2.41
C ASP A 45 7.67 -32.72 2.56
N GLY A 46 8.39 -32.47 1.46
CA GLY A 46 9.79 -32.05 1.44
C GLY A 46 10.82 -33.10 1.04
N ASN A 47 10.43 -34.24 0.47
CA ASN A 47 11.34 -35.35 0.13
C ASN A 47 11.68 -35.38 -1.38
N PRO A 48 12.92 -35.76 -1.76
CA PRO A 48 13.26 -36.06 -3.14
C PRO A 48 12.48 -37.26 -3.69
N ALA A 49 11.62 -37.02 -4.68
CA ALA A 49 10.69 -37.99 -5.24
C ALA A 49 10.92 -38.22 -6.76
N PRO A 50 10.70 -39.45 -7.28
CA PRO A 50 10.90 -39.78 -8.69
C PRO A 50 10.09 -38.92 -9.67
N SER A 51 10.75 -38.43 -10.72
CA SER A 51 10.13 -37.64 -11.79
C SER A 51 10.52 -38.20 -13.17
N LEU A 52 11.40 -37.53 -13.93
CA LEU A 52 11.97 -38.12 -15.17
C LEU A 52 12.95 -39.26 -14.90
N ALA A 53 13.59 -39.29 -13.73
CA ALA A 53 14.25 -40.48 -13.20
C ALA A 53 13.25 -41.34 -12.40
N THR A 54 13.26 -42.65 -12.62
CA THR A 54 12.44 -43.63 -11.89
C THR A 54 13.13 -44.17 -10.65
N SER A 55 14.47 -44.16 -10.63
CA SER A 55 15.30 -44.58 -9.51
C SER A 55 16.67 -43.88 -9.59
N TRP A 56 17.43 -43.92 -8.50
CA TRP A 56 18.83 -43.50 -8.46
C TRP A 56 19.62 -44.28 -7.40
N GLU A 57 20.91 -44.49 -7.66
CA GLU A 57 21.84 -45.13 -6.72
C GLU A 57 23.14 -44.33 -6.63
N ARG A 58 23.66 -44.12 -5.42
CA ARG A 58 24.99 -43.54 -5.22
C ARG A 58 26.05 -44.65 -5.20
N THR A 59 26.71 -44.86 -6.32
CA THR A 59 27.71 -45.92 -6.51
C THR A 59 29.10 -45.58 -5.94
N SER A 60 29.38 -44.30 -5.67
CA SER A 60 30.57 -43.84 -4.94
C SER A 60 30.30 -42.52 -4.20
N PRO A 61 31.16 -42.06 -3.26
CA PRO A 61 30.99 -40.77 -2.58
C PRO A 61 30.78 -39.57 -3.51
N THR A 62 31.33 -39.61 -4.74
CA THR A 62 31.17 -38.58 -5.79
C THR A 62 30.33 -39.04 -6.99
N THR A 63 29.76 -40.24 -6.97
CA THR A 63 29.17 -40.86 -8.18
C THR A 63 27.75 -41.33 -7.95
N TRP A 64 26.84 -40.88 -8.81
CA TRP A 64 25.43 -41.26 -8.82
C TRP A 64 25.01 -41.78 -10.19
N GLU A 65 24.21 -42.83 -10.23
CA GLU A 65 23.54 -43.33 -11.44
C GLU A 65 22.04 -43.14 -11.32
N PHE A 66 21.38 -42.77 -12.41
CA PHE A 66 19.92 -42.58 -12.49
C PHE A 66 19.34 -43.45 -13.60
N GLU A 67 18.25 -44.17 -13.30
CA GLU A 67 17.41 -44.82 -14.32
C GLU A 67 16.33 -43.85 -14.78
N LEU A 68 16.16 -43.69 -16.10
CA LEU A 68 15.29 -42.71 -16.72
C LEU A 68 14.00 -43.34 -17.26
N ARG A 69 12.90 -42.57 -17.18
CA ARG A 69 11.58 -42.97 -17.64
C ARG A 69 11.53 -43.10 -19.16
N GLY A 70 11.32 -44.31 -19.66
CA GLY A 70 11.07 -44.56 -21.08
C GLY A 70 9.68 -44.10 -21.53
N GLY A 71 9.57 -43.67 -22.79
CA GLY A 71 8.30 -43.31 -23.43
C GLY A 71 7.76 -41.91 -23.13
N VAL A 72 8.59 -41.01 -22.58
CA VAL A 72 8.25 -39.59 -22.39
C VAL A 72 8.58 -38.80 -23.66
N GLU A 73 7.73 -37.83 -23.99
CA GLU A 73 7.93 -36.86 -25.08
C GLU A 73 7.95 -35.43 -24.52
N PHE A 74 8.83 -34.58 -25.04
CA PHE A 74 8.76 -33.13 -24.90
C PHE A 74 7.53 -32.58 -25.66
N THR A 75 7.09 -31.37 -25.33
CA THR A 75 5.92 -30.72 -25.96
C THR A 75 6.10 -30.47 -27.48
N ASN A 76 7.33 -30.47 -28.00
CA ASN A 76 7.63 -30.42 -29.44
C ASN A 76 7.58 -31.79 -30.15
N GLY A 77 7.38 -32.90 -29.42
CA GLY A 77 7.40 -34.26 -29.94
C GLY A 77 8.78 -34.92 -30.04
N GLU A 78 9.82 -34.31 -29.46
CA GLU A 78 11.13 -34.96 -29.27
C GLU A 78 11.04 -35.97 -28.11
N PRO A 79 11.63 -37.18 -28.22
CA PRO A 79 11.66 -38.12 -27.09
C PRO A 79 12.63 -37.63 -26.01
N PHE A 80 12.25 -37.81 -24.74
CA PHE A 80 13.17 -37.65 -23.61
C PHE A 80 14.02 -38.92 -23.42
N ASP A 81 15.32 -38.73 -23.25
CA ASP A 81 16.31 -39.79 -23.07
C ASP A 81 17.59 -39.26 -22.37
N ALA A 82 18.61 -40.11 -22.25
CA ALA A 82 19.91 -39.75 -21.69
C ALA A 82 20.69 -38.67 -22.47
N ASP A 83 20.50 -38.50 -23.80
CA ASP A 83 21.15 -37.40 -24.54
C ASP A 83 20.54 -36.05 -24.12
N SER A 84 19.23 -36.01 -23.84
CA SER A 84 18.52 -34.83 -23.33
C SER A 84 19.08 -34.34 -21.99
N VAL A 85 19.40 -35.28 -21.09
CA VAL A 85 20.02 -34.97 -19.79
C VAL A 85 21.45 -34.45 -19.99
N VAL A 86 22.29 -35.16 -20.75
CA VAL A 86 23.70 -34.75 -20.97
C VAL A 86 23.77 -33.37 -21.65
N ALA A 87 22.93 -33.11 -22.65
CA ALA A 87 22.87 -31.80 -23.31
C ALA A 87 22.44 -30.68 -22.35
N THR A 88 21.46 -30.94 -21.47
CA THR A 88 20.97 -29.97 -20.48
C THR A 88 22.09 -29.53 -19.53
N PHE A 89 22.79 -30.48 -18.89
CA PHE A 89 23.83 -30.14 -17.92
C PHE A 89 25.08 -29.54 -18.59
N ALA A 90 25.43 -29.96 -19.81
CA ALA A 90 26.47 -29.29 -20.60
C ALA A 90 26.11 -27.82 -20.92
N ALA A 91 24.84 -27.51 -21.20
CA ALA A 91 24.37 -26.14 -21.44
C ALA A 91 24.35 -25.27 -20.16
N HIS A 92 24.15 -25.88 -18.98
CA HIS A 92 24.33 -25.20 -17.70
C HIS A 92 25.81 -24.83 -17.45
N GLN A 93 26.73 -25.73 -17.81
CA GLN A 93 28.20 -25.63 -17.66
C GLN A 93 28.91 -24.90 -18.83
N SER A 94 28.16 -24.22 -19.70
CA SER A 94 28.69 -23.44 -20.84
C SER A 94 29.75 -22.41 -20.40
N PRO A 95 30.74 -22.03 -21.24
CA PRO A 95 31.75 -21.00 -20.93
C PRO A 95 31.19 -19.64 -20.53
N THR A 96 29.92 -19.35 -20.86
CA THR A 96 29.10 -18.39 -20.12
C THR A 96 28.13 -19.20 -19.25
N PRO A 97 28.32 -19.28 -17.93
CA PRO A 97 27.46 -20.09 -17.05
C PRO A 97 25.98 -19.71 -17.20
N SER A 98 25.11 -20.65 -16.88
CA SER A 98 23.68 -20.38 -16.64
C SER A 98 23.47 -19.79 -15.24
N ALA A 99 22.28 -19.27 -14.95
CA ALA A 99 21.91 -18.77 -13.61
C ALA A 99 22.23 -19.76 -12.47
N LEU A 100 22.09 -21.07 -12.73
CA LEU A 100 22.46 -22.14 -11.79
C LEU A 100 23.90 -22.65 -11.92
N GLY A 101 24.52 -22.52 -13.11
CA GLY A 101 25.70 -23.27 -13.51
C GLY A 101 26.98 -22.89 -12.77
N GLY A 102 27.13 -21.61 -12.40
CA GLY A 102 28.23 -21.13 -11.57
C GLY A 102 27.99 -21.25 -10.06
N GLY A 103 26.80 -21.70 -9.64
CA GLY A 103 26.36 -21.70 -8.23
C GLY A 103 25.81 -23.06 -7.82
N ILE A 104 24.48 -23.19 -7.81
CA ILE A 104 23.78 -24.38 -7.27
C ILE A 104 24.21 -25.68 -7.96
N LEU A 105 24.44 -25.69 -9.28
CA LEU A 105 24.86 -26.88 -10.02
C LEU A 105 26.39 -26.99 -10.19
N GLY A 106 27.16 -26.07 -9.60
CA GLY A 106 28.62 -25.98 -9.75
C GLY A 106 29.42 -27.13 -9.09
N SER A 107 28.77 -27.98 -8.28
CA SER A 107 29.38 -29.20 -7.75
C SER A 107 29.46 -30.35 -8.77
N ILE A 108 28.71 -30.28 -9.88
CA ILE A 108 28.70 -31.31 -10.93
C ILE A 108 29.97 -31.15 -11.78
N ALA A 109 30.80 -32.20 -11.83
CA ALA A 109 32.02 -32.25 -12.63
C ALA A 109 31.79 -32.85 -14.03
N ALA A 110 30.94 -33.89 -14.13
CA ALA A 110 30.60 -34.52 -15.39
C ALA A 110 29.21 -35.18 -15.37
N VAL A 111 28.59 -35.28 -16.54
CA VAL A 111 27.37 -36.08 -16.78
C VAL A 111 27.61 -36.97 -17.99
N THR A 112 27.52 -38.29 -17.80
CA THR A 112 27.86 -39.30 -18.81
C THR A 112 26.66 -40.17 -19.13
N LYS A 113 26.35 -40.35 -20.42
CA LYS A 113 25.36 -41.31 -20.89
C LYS A 113 25.92 -42.73 -20.79
N LEU A 114 25.24 -43.61 -20.07
CA LEU A 114 25.59 -45.04 -19.96
C LEU A 114 24.87 -45.84 -21.05
N ASP A 115 23.57 -45.58 -21.22
CA ASP A 115 22.71 -46.12 -22.28
C ASP A 115 21.54 -45.15 -22.53
N THR A 116 20.56 -45.50 -23.38
CA THR A 116 19.41 -44.63 -23.71
C THR A 116 18.63 -44.15 -22.48
N HIS A 117 18.55 -44.96 -21.42
CA HIS A 117 17.74 -44.69 -20.24
C HIS A 117 18.56 -44.73 -18.94
N ARG A 118 19.89 -44.63 -18.99
CA ARG A 118 20.74 -44.48 -17.79
C ARG A 118 21.83 -43.44 -17.98
N VAL A 119 22.00 -42.61 -16.95
CA VAL A 119 23.01 -41.55 -16.88
C VAL A 119 23.77 -41.63 -15.57
N GLN A 120 25.05 -41.28 -15.63
CA GLN A 120 25.97 -41.18 -14.50
C GLN A 120 26.32 -39.71 -14.27
N PHE A 121 26.20 -39.25 -13.04
CA PHE A 121 26.70 -37.96 -12.57
C PHE A 121 27.96 -38.18 -11.74
N GLU A 122 28.97 -37.35 -11.96
CA GLU A 122 30.15 -37.25 -11.13
C GLU A 122 30.24 -35.83 -10.54
N THR A 123 30.39 -35.72 -9.22
CA THR A 123 30.59 -34.45 -8.52
C THR A 123 32.07 -34.20 -8.23
N ALA A 124 32.50 -32.94 -8.27
CA ALA A 124 33.91 -32.55 -8.07
C ALA A 124 34.44 -32.88 -6.65
N PHE A 125 33.53 -32.99 -5.70
CA PHE A 125 33.72 -33.44 -4.33
C PHE A 125 32.43 -34.14 -3.86
N PRO A 126 32.48 -34.95 -2.78
CA PRO A 126 31.26 -35.54 -2.22
C PRO A 126 30.29 -34.44 -1.73
N ASP A 127 29.13 -34.28 -2.35
CA ASP A 127 28.19 -33.15 -2.13
C ASP A 127 26.86 -33.62 -1.50
N ALA A 128 26.65 -33.30 -0.23
CA ALA A 128 25.54 -33.81 0.58
C ALA A 128 24.17 -33.31 0.10
N MET A 129 24.15 -32.21 -0.65
CA MET A 129 22.94 -31.65 -1.22
C MET A 129 22.68 -32.12 -2.66
N PHE A 130 23.58 -32.89 -3.30
CA PHE A 130 23.54 -33.14 -4.75
C PHE A 130 22.14 -33.53 -5.27
N LEU A 131 21.50 -34.52 -4.65
CA LEU A 131 20.16 -34.98 -5.05
C LEU A 131 19.09 -33.88 -4.90
N ARG A 132 19.17 -33.06 -3.85
CA ARG A 132 18.25 -31.93 -3.61
C ARG A 132 18.54 -30.75 -4.54
N ARG A 133 19.80 -30.50 -4.92
CA ARG A 133 20.19 -29.48 -5.93
C ARG A 133 19.54 -29.75 -7.30
N LEU A 134 19.27 -31.01 -7.64
CA LEU A 134 18.58 -31.38 -8.89
C LEU A 134 17.11 -30.93 -8.97
N PHE A 135 16.50 -30.47 -7.87
CA PHE A 135 15.20 -29.76 -7.91
C PHE A 135 15.24 -28.56 -8.86
N PHE A 136 16.36 -27.82 -8.86
CA PHE A 136 16.51 -26.62 -9.68
C PHE A 136 16.76 -26.95 -11.17
N SER A 137 17.17 -28.18 -11.51
CA SER A 137 17.43 -28.59 -12.89
C SER A 137 16.19 -29.17 -13.57
N SER A 138 15.56 -28.38 -14.43
CA SER A 138 14.63 -28.85 -15.47
C SER A 138 15.39 -29.48 -16.64
N ILE A 139 14.85 -30.52 -17.28
CA ILE A 139 15.45 -31.12 -18.48
C ILE A 139 14.86 -30.54 -19.77
N TYR A 140 15.73 -30.31 -20.77
CA TYR A 140 15.40 -29.67 -22.05
C TYR A 140 15.78 -30.55 -23.26
N PRO A 141 15.12 -30.36 -24.42
CA PRO A 141 15.33 -31.20 -25.62
C PRO A 141 16.72 -31.01 -26.25
N ALA A 142 17.41 -32.13 -26.49
CA ALA A 142 18.80 -32.16 -26.94
C ALA A 142 19.02 -31.47 -28.31
N LYS A 143 18.12 -31.67 -29.27
CA LYS A 143 18.28 -31.08 -30.62
C LYS A 143 18.08 -29.57 -30.59
N VAL A 144 17.09 -29.09 -29.85
CA VAL A 144 16.84 -27.64 -29.70
C VAL A 144 18.05 -26.97 -29.05
N LEU A 145 18.62 -27.57 -27.98
CA LEU A 145 19.87 -27.11 -27.38
C LEU A 145 21.04 -27.07 -28.38
N ALA A 146 21.16 -28.08 -29.25
CA ALA A 146 22.25 -28.17 -30.22
C ALA A 146 22.08 -27.26 -31.47
N GLU A 147 20.83 -26.97 -31.87
CA GLU A 147 20.50 -26.20 -33.08
C GLU A 147 20.27 -24.70 -32.79
N GLN A 148 19.74 -24.37 -31.61
CA GLN A 148 19.28 -23.01 -31.24
C GLN A 148 19.90 -22.48 -29.94
N GLY A 149 20.63 -23.31 -29.18
CA GLY A 149 21.19 -22.95 -27.88
C GLY A 149 20.14 -22.99 -26.76
N ARG A 150 20.49 -22.41 -25.60
CA ARG A 150 19.61 -22.39 -24.41
C ARG A 150 18.66 -21.20 -24.39
N ASP A 151 19.08 -20.08 -24.98
CA ASP A 151 18.45 -18.77 -24.84
C ASP A 151 16.99 -18.76 -25.34
N VAL A 152 16.65 -19.61 -26.32
CA VAL A 152 15.29 -19.83 -26.83
C VAL A 152 14.27 -20.20 -25.73
N PHE A 153 14.70 -20.92 -24.68
CA PHE A 153 13.84 -21.32 -23.58
C PHE A 153 13.52 -20.20 -22.59
N ALA A 154 14.10 -18.99 -22.74
CA ALA A 154 13.78 -17.86 -21.87
C ALA A 154 12.29 -17.47 -21.97
N GLU A 155 11.74 -17.49 -23.19
CA GLU A 155 10.34 -17.11 -23.47
C GLU A 155 9.54 -18.19 -24.20
N ALA A 156 10.20 -19.14 -24.88
CA ALA A 156 9.58 -20.29 -25.54
C ALA A 156 10.02 -21.63 -24.88
N PRO A 157 9.60 -21.91 -23.63
CA PRO A 157 9.98 -23.13 -22.92
C PRO A 157 9.39 -24.39 -23.57
N ILE A 158 10.25 -25.38 -23.84
CA ILE A 158 9.87 -26.69 -24.39
C ILE A 158 10.27 -27.76 -23.37
N GLY A 159 9.37 -28.07 -22.44
CA GLY A 159 9.57 -29.08 -21.40
C GLY A 159 8.79 -30.37 -21.67
N THR A 160 8.85 -31.28 -20.71
CA THR A 160 8.04 -32.51 -20.64
C THR A 160 6.77 -32.36 -19.80
N GLY A 161 6.61 -31.23 -19.10
CA GLY A 161 5.77 -31.06 -17.90
C GLY A 161 4.26 -31.15 -18.11
N ALA A 162 3.53 -30.99 -17.00
CA ALA A 162 2.09 -31.25 -16.93
C ALA A 162 1.24 -30.21 -17.68
N TYR A 163 1.79 -29.04 -17.94
CA TYR A 163 1.22 -28.01 -18.79
C TYR A 163 2.27 -27.54 -19.81
N ARG A 164 1.84 -26.84 -20.85
CA ARG A 164 2.71 -26.13 -21.81
C ARG A 164 2.32 -24.66 -21.82
N LEU A 165 3.26 -23.77 -22.14
CA LEU A 165 2.92 -22.38 -22.43
C LEU A 165 1.97 -22.32 -23.64
N GLU A 166 0.90 -21.56 -23.52
CA GLU A 166 -0.02 -21.23 -24.62
C GLU A 166 0.15 -19.76 -25.04
N SER A 167 0.27 -18.85 -24.08
CA SER A 167 0.69 -17.47 -24.32
C SER A 167 1.39 -16.86 -23.10
N TRP A 168 2.32 -15.94 -23.35
CA TRP A 168 2.83 -14.98 -22.37
C TRP A 168 2.63 -13.59 -22.96
N GLU A 169 1.72 -12.81 -22.38
CA GLU A 169 1.53 -11.41 -22.72
C GLU A 169 2.06 -10.55 -21.57
N LYS A 170 3.28 -10.04 -21.78
CA LYS A 170 4.09 -9.27 -20.83
C LYS A 170 3.27 -8.17 -20.15
N GLY A 171 3.43 -8.03 -18.85
CA GLY A 171 2.72 -7.06 -18.02
C GLY A 171 1.24 -7.37 -17.77
N ARG A 172 0.69 -8.50 -18.26
CA ARG A 172 -0.74 -8.81 -18.14
C ARG A 172 -1.08 -10.24 -17.76
N GLU A 173 -0.65 -11.26 -18.51
CA GLU A 173 -1.02 -12.65 -18.22
C GLU A 173 -0.10 -13.71 -18.84
N ILE A 174 0.14 -14.79 -18.10
CA ILE A 174 0.71 -16.05 -18.59
C ILE A 174 -0.38 -17.13 -18.60
N VAL A 175 -0.56 -17.83 -19.72
CA VAL A 175 -1.57 -18.88 -19.91
C VAL A 175 -0.88 -20.21 -20.19
N LEU A 176 -1.17 -21.23 -19.38
CA LEU A 176 -0.67 -22.59 -19.56
C LEU A 176 -1.81 -23.57 -19.87
N ALA A 177 -1.69 -24.31 -20.96
CA ALA A 177 -2.64 -25.34 -21.34
C ALA A 177 -2.14 -26.74 -20.93
N ARG A 178 -3.01 -27.57 -20.33
CA ARG A 178 -2.67 -28.93 -19.86
C ARG A 178 -2.07 -29.76 -20.98
N ASN A 179 -1.02 -30.50 -20.67
CA ASN A 179 -0.39 -31.50 -21.53
C ASN A 179 -1.10 -32.86 -21.38
N PRO A 180 -1.98 -33.28 -22.32
CA PRO A 180 -2.69 -34.56 -22.23
C PRO A 180 -1.79 -35.78 -22.47
N LYS A 181 -0.50 -35.56 -22.82
CA LYS A 181 0.54 -36.60 -22.92
C LYS A 181 1.42 -36.70 -21.68
N HIS A 182 1.22 -35.87 -20.64
CA HIS A 182 2.09 -35.89 -19.46
C HIS A 182 2.16 -37.28 -18.82
N TRP A 183 3.37 -37.73 -18.53
CA TRP A 183 3.67 -39.12 -18.16
C TRP A 183 3.07 -39.55 -16.81
N ALA A 184 2.72 -38.60 -15.93
CA ALA A 184 2.07 -38.89 -14.66
C ALA A 184 0.54 -38.87 -14.74
N GLY A 185 -0.03 -38.10 -15.68
CA GLY A 185 -1.49 -37.99 -15.88
C GLY A 185 -2.28 -37.39 -14.70
N ARG A 186 -1.64 -36.81 -13.68
CA ARG A 186 -2.28 -36.28 -12.45
C ARG A 186 -3.08 -35.00 -12.67
N ALA A 187 -2.56 -34.08 -13.50
CA ALA A 187 -3.10 -32.73 -13.64
C ALA A 187 -4.55 -32.71 -14.14
N THR A 188 -5.47 -32.18 -13.32
CA THR A 188 -6.92 -32.24 -13.56
C THR A 188 -7.50 -31.04 -14.31
N ILE A 189 -6.87 -29.86 -14.20
CA ILE A 189 -7.34 -28.59 -14.80
C ILE A 189 -6.88 -28.52 -16.27
N ASP A 190 -7.69 -27.98 -17.19
CA ASP A 190 -7.35 -27.85 -18.62
C ASP A 190 -6.49 -26.62 -18.93
N GLU A 191 -6.75 -25.51 -18.23
CA GLU A 191 -6.17 -24.19 -18.50
C GLU A 191 -5.86 -23.46 -17.17
N LEU A 192 -4.59 -23.10 -16.96
CA LEU A 192 -4.15 -22.24 -15.87
C LEU A 192 -3.85 -20.84 -16.41
N ARG A 193 -4.30 -19.81 -15.69
CA ARG A 193 -4.00 -18.40 -16.00
C ARG A 193 -3.34 -17.73 -14.81
N PHE A 194 -2.29 -16.97 -15.09
CA PHE A 194 -1.51 -16.25 -14.10
C PHE A 194 -1.48 -14.77 -14.48
N PRO A 195 -2.47 -13.97 -14.04
CA PRO A 195 -2.50 -12.53 -14.32
C PRO A 195 -1.38 -11.81 -13.54
N ILE A 196 -0.79 -10.80 -14.18
CA ILE A 196 0.25 -9.94 -13.60
C ILE A 196 -0.46 -8.72 -12.97
N VAL A 197 -0.63 -8.74 -11.66
CA VAL A 197 -1.42 -7.75 -10.90
C VAL A 197 -0.71 -7.47 -9.57
N ARG A 198 -0.54 -6.21 -9.18
CA ARG A 198 0.09 -5.86 -7.89
C ARG A 198 -0.64 -6.53 -6.71
N GLN A 199 0.12 -7.12 -5.79
CA GLN A 199 -0.35 -7.93 -4.66
C GLN A 199 -1.50 -7.32 -3.87
N LYS A 200 -1.43 -6.02 -3.59
CA LYS A 200 -2.46 -5.23 -2.88
C LYS A 200 -3.83 -5.09 -3.58
N TRP A 201 -4.06 -5.84 -4.65
CA TRP A 201 -5.34 -5.96 -5.36
C TRP A 201 -5.80 -7.43 -5.49
N TRP A 202 -5.01 -8.41 -5.05
CA TRP A 202 -5.38 -9.83 -5.13
C TRP A 202 -6.65 -10.17 -4.33
N PRO A 203 -6.89 -9.59 -3.13
CA PRO A 203 -8.15 -9.79 -2.41
C PRO A 203 -9.38 -9.34 -3.21
N GLU A 204 -9.36 -8.13 -3.77
CA GLU A 204 -10.47 -7.57 -4.55
C GLU A 204 -10.69 -8.38 -5.84
N TYR A 205 -9.62 -8.86 -6.48
CA TYR A 205 -9.71 -9.72 -7.65
C TYR A 205 -10.29 -11.11 -7.31
N LEU A 206 -10.09 -11.62 -6.09
CA LEU A 206 -10.66 -12.89 -5.65
C LEU A 206 -12.14 -12.74 -5.26
N GLU A 207 -12.48 -11.68 -4.51
CA GLU A 207 -13.86 -11.32 -4.13
C GLU A 207 -14.73 -11.00 -5.36
N ALA A 208 -14.19 -10.28 -6.35
CA ALA A 208 -14.87 -10.05 -7.63
C ALA A 208 -14.89 -11.29 -8.55
N GLY A 209 -14.22 -12.39 -8.15
CA GLY A 209 -14.11 -13.60 -8.96
C GLY A 209 -13.39 -13.39 -10.30
N LEU A 210 -12.47 -12.42 -10.38
CA LEU A 210 -11.56 -12.24 -11.51
C LEU A 210 -10.45 -13.30 -11.48
N VAL A 211 -10.01 -13.68 -10.27
CA VAL A 211 -9.23 -14.89 -10.02
C VAL A 211 -10.03 -15.94 -9.24
N ASP A 212 -9.56 -17.18 -9.27
CA ASP A 212 -10.12 -18.32 -8.55
C ASP A 212 -9.21 -18.74 -7.37
N MET A 213 -7.94 -18.35 -7.39
CA MET A 213 -6.97 -18.53 -6.30
C MET A 213 -6.08 -17.29 -6.15
N ALA A 214 -5.62 -17.00 -4.94
CA ALA A 214 -4.52 -16.09 -4.64
C ALA A 214 -3.51 -16.80 -3.73
N LEU A 215 -2.23 -16.83 -4.12
CA LEU A 215 -1.17 -17.60 -3.48
C LEU A 215 -0.08 -16.66 -2.95
N ASN A 216 0.51 -16.96 -1.79
CA ASN A 216 1.46 -16.08 -1.10
C ASN A 216 0.89 -14.68 -0.79
N ILE A 217 -0.40 -14.61 -0.47
CA ILE A 217 -1.00 -13.43 0.17
C ILE A 217 -0.31 -13.16 1.52
N ASP A 218 -0.23 -11.90 1.93
CA ASP A 218 0.28 -11.54 3.26
C ASP A 218 -0.77 -11.81 4.37
N SER A 219 -0.32 -11.76 5.62
CA SER A 219 -1.17 -12.12 6.77
C SER A 219 -2.31 -11.13 7.03
N HIS A 220 -2.18 -9.85 6.64
CA HIS A 220 -3.22 -8.84 6.79
C HIS A 220 -4.34 -9.08 5.78
N ASP A 221 -3.98 -9.22 4.50
CA ASP A 221 -4.95 -9.44 3.42
C ASP A 221 -5.57 -10.85 3.50
N ALA A 222 -4.84 -11.84 4.01
CA ALA A 222 -5.42 -13.13 4.41
C ALA A 222 -6.51 -12.95 5.49
N THR A 223 -6.19 -12.26 6.60
CA THR A 223 -7.16 -11.96 7.66
C THR A 223 -8.34 -11.12 7.16
N ARG A 224 -8.14 -10.27 6.15
CA ARG A 224 -9.20 -9.50 5.46
C ARG A 224 -10.18 -10.39 4.69
N LEU A 225 -9.74 -11.55 4.22
CA LEU A 225 -10.52 -12.53 3.46
C LEU A 225 -11.16 -13.61 4.35
N GLU A 226 -10.77 -13.74 5.62
CA GLU A 226 -11.35 -14.66 6.63
C GLU A 226 -12.78 -14.25 7.04
N GLY A 227 -13.72 -14.42 6.11
CA GLY A 227 -15.13 -14.05 6.27
C GLY A 227 -15.80 -13.54 4.99
N ALA A 228 -15.06 -13.39 3.88
CA ALA A 228 -15.63 -13.04 2.58
C ALA A 228 -16.52 -14.18 2.03
N GLU A 229 -17.69 -13.83 1.47
CA GLU A 229 -18.65 -14.81 0.97
C GLU A 229 -18.12 -15.54 -0.28
N GLY A 230 -18.15 -16.87 -0.26
CA GLY A 230 -17.64 -17.71 -1.35
C GLY A 230 -16.10 -17.78 -1.44
N VAL A 231 -15.38 -17.33 -0.40
CA VAL A 231 -13.92 -17.43 -0.29
C VAL A 231 -13.54 -18.26 0.95
N SER A 232 -12.51 -19.09 0.81
CA SER A 232 -11.88 -19.84 1.90
C SER A 232 -10.38 -19.57 1.95
N VAL A 233 -9.87 -19.16 3.11
CA VAL A 233 -8.44 -18.96 3.38
C VAL A 233 -7.86 -20.23 3.99
N GLU A 234 -6.71 -20.68 3.49
CA GLU A 234 -5.89 -21.74 4.07
C GLU A 234 -4.50 -21.18 4.42
N HIS A 235 -3.95 -21.58 5.57
CA HIS A 235 -2.60 -21.22 5.98
C HIS A 235 -1.86 -22.40 6.60
N ALA A 236 -0.53 -22.48 6.42
CA ALA A 236 0.28 -23.56 6.98
C ALA A 236 1.67 -23.09 7.42
N PRO A 237 2.26 -23.66 8.50
CA PRO A 237 3.67 -23.48 8.79
C PRO A 237 4.53 -23.97 7.61
N ALA A 238 5.42 -23.11 7.14
CA ALA A 238 6.25 -23.36 5.97
C ALA A 238 7.68 -22.87 6.22
N ALA A 239 8.65 -23.35 5.42
CA ALA A 239 10.05 -22.95 5.52
C ALA A 239 10.36 -21.56 4.94
N VAL A 240 9.46 -20.60 5.15
CA VAL A 240 9.59 -19.19 4.79
C VAL A 240 9.93 -18.39 6.04
N SER A 241 10.89 -17.46 5.95
CA SER A 241 11.26 -16.61 7.09
C SER A 241 11.76 -15.24 6.62
N GLN A 242 11.81 -14.31 7.56
CA GLN A 242 12.18 -12.91 7.36
C GLN A 242 13.67 -12.73 7.71
N TRP A 243 14.53 -12.85 6.70
CA TRP A 243 15.98 -13.02 6.87
C TRP A 243 16.69 -11.67 7.03
N PHE A 244 16.99 -11.30 8.28
CA PHE A 244 17.82 -10.13 8.59
C PHE A 244 19.30 -10.53 8.57
N LEU A 245 19.92 -10.41 7.40
CA LEU A 245 21.32 -10.71 7.13
C LEU A 245 22.20 -9.49 7.41
N TRP A 246 23.45 -9.71 7.80
CA TRP A 246 24.40 -8.61 8.04
C TRP A 246 25.83 -8.92 7.65
N ASN A 247 26.61 -7.86 7.41
CA ASN A 247 28.06 -7.93 7.27
C ASN A 247 28.69 -8.01 8.68
N ASN A 248 29.63 -8.94 8.90
CA ASN A 248 30.31 -9.12 10.20
C ASN A 248 31.50 -8.17 10.37
N GLU A 249 31.32 -6.89 10.01
CA GLU A 249 32.32 -5.83 10.08
C GLU A 249 31.87 -4.70 11.02
N GLY A 250 32.74 -3.72 11.28
CA GLY A 250 32.43 -2.60 12.20
C GLY A 250 32.00 -3.09 13.60
N PRO A 251 30.90 -2.55 14.17
CA PRO A 251 30.33 -3.04 15.42
C PRO A 251 29.90 -4.52 15.37
N LEU A 252 29.46 -4.98 14.20
CA LEU A 252 28.97 -6.35 13.99
C LEU A 252 30.10 -7.38 13.88
N ALA A 253 31.37 -6.97 13.87
CA ALA A 253 32.49 -7.90 13.99
C ALA A 253 32.53 -8.61 15.37
N ASP A 254 32.13 -7.93 16.45
CA ASP A 254 32.12 -8.52 17.79
C ASP A 254 30.86 -9.38 18.01
N VAL A 255 31.06 -10.66 18.29
CA VAL A 255 29.99 -11.62 18.61
C VAL A 255 29.11 -11.15 19.77
N ARG A 256 29.65 -10.39 20.74
CA ARG A 256 28.88 -9.85 21.86
C ARG A 256 27.85 -8.82 21.41
N VAL A 257 28.17 -7.99 20.41
CA VAL A 257 27.24 -7.06 19.79
C VAL A 257 26.14 -7.83 19.06
N ARG A 258 26.49 -8.80 18.20
CA ARG A 258 25.51 -9.62 17.48
C ARG A 258 24.56 -10.38 18.41
N ARG A 259 25.07 -10.88 19.55
CA ARG A 259 24.27 -11.48 20.64
C ARG A 259 23.39 -10.45 21.36
N ALA A 260 23.88 -9.23 21.60
CA ALA A 260 23.10 -8.14 22.19
C ALA A 260 21.88 -7.78 21.33
N LEU A 261 22.09 -7.55 20.02
CA LEU A 261 21.01 -7.25 19.08
C LEU A 261 19.97 -8.39 19.06
N ASN A 262 20.43 -9.64 19.06
CA ASN A 262 19.53 -10.79 19.13
C ASN A 262 18.74 -10.89 20.45
N HIS A 263 19.29 -10.46 21.59
CA HIS A 263 18.55 -10.35 22.87
C HIS A 263 17.59 -9.16 22.92
N ALA A 264 17.78 -8.13 22.10
CA ALA A 264 16.94 -6.93 22.11
C ALA A 264 15.62 -7.09 21.34
N VAL A 265 15.48 -8.08 20.46
CA VAL A 265 14.28 -8.27 19.62
C VAL A 265 13.24 -9.19 20.29
N HIS A 266 12.02 -8.70 20.53
CA HIS A 266 10.94 -9.48 21.13
C HIS A 266 10.18 -10.30 20.06
N ARG A 267 10.82 -11.34 19.50
CA ARG A 267 10.29 -12.15 18.38
C ARG A 267 8.83 -12.59 18.51
N PRO A 268 8.31 -13.07 19.67
CA PRO A 268 6.90 -13.41 19.79
C PRO A 268 5.94 -12.24 19.52
N LEU A 269 6.34 -11.00 19.85
CA LEU A 269 5.54 -9.80 19.60
C LEU A 269 5.60 -9.37 18.13
N ILE A 270 6.67 -9.74 17.41
CA ILE A 270 6.69 -9.61 15.95
C ILE A 270 5.71 -10.62 15.31
N VAL A 271 5.60 -11.85 15.83
CA VAL A 271 4.58 -12.80 15.35
C VAL A 271 3.16 -12.26 15.58
N GLU A 272 2.85 -11.72 16.76
CA GLU A 272 1.53 -11.11 17.04
C GLU A 272 1.21 -9.91 16.12
N VAL A 273 2.21 -9.06 15.79
CA VAL A 273 2.00 -7.77 15.08
C VAL A 273 2.18 -7.85 13.56
N ALA A 274 3.07 -8.71 13.05
CA ALA A 274 3.35 -8.85 11.62
C ALA A 274 2.72 -10.10 10.99
N GLU A 275 2.50 -11.16 11.79
CA GLU A 275 1.91 -12.43 11.34
C GLU A 275 0.50 -12.67 11.92
N HIS A 276 -0.10 -11.67 12.59
CA HIS A 276 -1.39 -11.76 13.28
C HIS A 276 -1.49 -12.92 14.31
N GLY A 277 -0.34 -13.38 14.83
CA GLY A 277 -0.23 -14.55 15.72
C GLY A 277 0.08 -15.88 15.00
N HIS A 278 0.03 -15.90 13.67
CA HIS A 278 0.12 -17.09 12.82
C HIS A 278 1.52 -17.24 12.21
N GLY A 279 2.50 -17.52 13.08
CA GLY A 279 3.90 -17.76 12.72
C GLY A 279 4.70 -18.36 13.88
N ARG A 280 6.04 -18.36 13.80
CA ARG A 280 6.92 -18.79 14.90
C ARG A 280 8.08 -17.82 15.14
N ALA A 281 8.46 -17.65 16.40
CA ALA A 281 9.68 -16.92 16.76
C ALA A 281 10.92 -17.71 16.29
N GLN A 282 11.78 -17.11 15.47
CA GLN A 282 12.92 -17.80 14.87
C GLN A 282 14.08 -17.98 15.87
N THR A 283 14.76 -19.13 15.82
CA THR A 283 15.92 -19.45 16.67
C THR A 283 17.12 -20.11 15.96
N SER A 284 16.95 -20.55 14.71
CA SER A 284 17.95 -21.25 13.89
C SER A 284 17.84 -20.77 12.43
N ILE A 285 18.86 -21.04 11.61
CA ILE A 285 18.85 -20.80 10.16
C ILE A 285 18.13 -21.93 9.39
N ALA A 286 17.84 -23.05 10.04
CA ALA A 286 16.88 -24.03 9.57
C ALA A 286 15.51 -23.83 10.27
N THR A 287 14.45 -24.13 9.52
CA THR A 287 13.10 -24.29 10.08
C THR A 287 12.86 -25.74 10.52
N ALA A 288 11.90 -25.98 11.41
CA ALA A 288 11.59 -27.33 11.91
C ALA A 288 11.12 -28.30 10.79
N GLU A 289 10.70 -27.76 9.66
CA GLU A 289 10.33 -28.45 8.43
C GLU A 289 11.55 -28.93 7.61
N SER A 290 12.77 -28.48 7.90
CA SER A 290 13.97 -28.73 7.10
C SER A 290 14.81 -29.93 7.60
N GLU A 291 15.32 -30.74 6.68
CA GLU A 291 16.30 -31.80 6.97
C GLU A 291 17.57 -31.20 7.57
N GLY A 292 18.02 -31.72 8.72
CA GLY A 292 19.23 -31.22 9.39
C GLY A 292 19.00 -30.08 10.39
N TYR A 293 17.75 -29.68 10.63
CA TYR A 293 17.37 -28.77 11.73
C TYR A 293 17.87 -29.24 13.10
N GLU A 294 18.37 -28.30 13.89
CA GLU A 294 18.78 -28.50 15.29
C GLU A 294 17.86 -27.68 16.22
N PRO A 295 17.01 -28.33 17.04
CA PRO A 295 16.27 -27.62 18.09
C PRO A 295 17.17 -27.15 19.23
N ASP A 296 18.24 -27.89 19.56
CA ASP A 296 19.12 -27.63 20.71
C ASP A 296 20.27 -26.65 20.36
N VAL A 297 19.91 -25.53 19.73
CA VAL A 297 20.81 -24.38 19.49
C VAL A 297 20.85 -23.40 20.67
N THR A 298 21.88 -22.56 20.73
CA THR A 298 21.82 -21.33 21.54
C THR A 298 20.59 -20.50 21.12
N THR A 299 19.92 -19.88 22.09
CA THR A 299 18.75 -19.03 21.84
C THR A 299 18.91 -17.67 22.52
N TYR A 300 18.17 -16.68 22.01
CA TYR A 300 18.25 -15.30 22.47
C TYR A 300 16.90 -14.80 23.02
N PRO A 301 16.50 -15.21 24.24
CA PRO A 301 15.32 -14.66 24.91
C PRO A 301 15.38 -13.15 25.02
N TYR A 302 14.23 -12.48 24.91
CA TYR A 302 14.14 -11.03 24.99
C TYR A 302 14.62 -10.51 26.35
N ASN A 303 15.70 -9.74 26.34
CA ASN A 303 16.30 -9.12 27.51
C ASN A 303 17.12 -7.87 27.11
N PRO A 304 16.48 -6.69 27.01
CA PRO A 304 17.14 -5.46 26.57
C PRO A 304 18.20 -4.95 27.57
N GLU A 305 18.13 -5.33 28.84
CA GLU A 305 19.15 -4.96 29.84
C GLU A 305 20.42 -5.82 29.72
N LEU A 306 20.28 -7.12 29.42
CA LEU A 306 21.42 -7.95 29.03
C LEU A 306 22.03 -7.48 27.71
N ALA A 307 21.21 -7.05 26.74
CA ALA A 307 21.70 -6.47 25.50
C ALA A 307 22.55 -5.21 25.75
N LYS A 308 22.09 -4.27 26.59
CA LYS A 308 22.89 -3.10 27.00
C LYS A 308 24.19 -3.49 27.69
N SER A 309 24.20 -4.50 28.57
CA SER A 309 25.43 -5.02 29.19
C SER A 309 26.41 -5.52 28.14
N LEU A 310 25.96 -6.36 27.21
CA LEU A 310 26.78 -6.92 26.15
C LEU A 310 27.32 -5.85 25.18
N LEU A 311 26.55 -4.79 24.89
CA LEU A 311 27.04 -3.64 24.14
C LEU A 311 28.12 -2.87 24.91
N ALA A 312 27.90 -2.56 26.19
CA ALA A 312 28.87 -1.85 27.02
C ALA A 312 30.17 -2.67 27.20
N GLU A 313 30.07 -3.98 27.42
CA GLU A 313 31.21 -4.90 27.45
C GLU A 313 31.99 -4.92 26.11
N ALA A 314 31.29 -4.73 24.99
CA ALA A 314 31.88 -4.61 23.65
C ALA A 314 32.43 -3.21 23.32
N GLY A 315 32.22 -2.21 24.18
CA GLY A 315 32.67 -0.83 23.98
C GLY A 315 31.67 0.08 23.25
N TYR A 316 30.42 -0.36 23.11
CA TYR A 316 29.33 0.36 22.43
C TYR A 316 28.26 0.85 23.43
N GLU A 317 28.69 1.41 24.57
CA GLU A 317 27.80 1.89 25.65
C GLU A 317 26.87 3.04 25.21
N ASP A 318 27.32 3.89 24.28
CA ASP A 318 26.54 4.98 23.65
C ASP A 318 25.75 4.51 22.40
N GLY A 319 25.83 3.23 22.02
CA GLY A 319 25.18 2.67 20.83
C GLY A 319 25.90 2.98 19.50
N PHE A 320 25.18 2.80 18.38
CA PHE A 320 25.65 3.05 17.01
C PHE A 320 24.49 3.05 16.00
N THR A 321 24.76 3.38 14.74
CA THR A 321 23.81 3.24 13.62
C THR A 321 24.25 2.10 12.70
N LEU A 322 23.30 1.33 12.17
CA LEU A 322 23.48 0.40 11.05
C LEU A 322 22.65 0.85 9.85
N ARG A 323 23.18 0.68 8.64
CA ARG A 323 22.58 1.08 7.37
C ARG A 323 22.36 -0.12 6.46
N GLY A 324 21.21 -0.19 5.80
CA GLY A 324 20.85 -1.40 5.05
C GLY A 324 19.71 -1.23 4.06
N VAL A 325 19.40 -2.32 3.35
CA VAL A 325 18.31 -2.39 2.36
C VAL A 325 17.24 -3.40 2.77
N VAL A 326 15.98 -3.02 2.60
CA VAL A 326 14.80 -3.73 3.11
C VAL A 326 13.87 -4.03 1.94
N SER A 327 13.50 -5.29 1.73
CA SER A 327 12.44 -5.63 0.79
C SER A 327 11.10 -5.13 1.32
N GLU A 328 10.24 -4.59 0.44
CA GLU A 328 8.87 -4.17 0.77
C GLU A 328 8.08 -5.25 1.54
N THR A 329 8.29 -6.53 1.17
CA THR A 329 7.75 -7.76 1.80
C THR A 329 8.22 -8.00 3.24
N SER A 330 9.09 -7.13 3.77
CA SER A 330 9.67 -7.21 5.11
C SER A 330 9.44 -5.96 5.96
N THR A 331 8.69 -4.97 5.45
CA THR A 331 8.55 -3.63 6.06
C THR A 331 8.04 -3.68 7.51
N THR A 332 6.99 -4.46 7.80
CA THR A 332 6.41 -4.55 9.15
C THR A 332 7.39 -5.13 10.17
N VAL A 333 8.17 -6.14 9.77
CA VAL A 333 9.23 -6.73 10.59
C VAL A 333 10.39 -5.76 10.78
N PHE A 334 10.78 -5.01 9.74
CA PHE A 334 11.81 -3.99 9.84
C PHE A 334 11.48 -2.93 10.90
N LEU A 335 10.28 -2.34 10.83
CA LEU A 335 9.85 -1.28 11.74
C LEU A 335 9.77 -1.76 13.19
N ALA A 336 9.30 -2.99 13.42
CA ALA A 336 9.30 -3.61 14.74
C ALA A 336 10.73 -3.81 15.28
N VAL A 337 11.66 -4.32 14.46
CA VAL A 337 13.08 -4.50 14.84
C VAL A 337 13.75 -3.14 15.09
N GLN A 338 13.50 -2.12 14.26
CA GLN A 338 14.03 -0.77 14.42
C GLN A 338 13.67 -0.17 15.80
N GLU A 339 12.41 -0.28 16.21
CA GLU A 339 11.93 0.16 17.54
C GLU A 339 12.56 -0.67 18.68
N PHE A 340 12.75 -1.98 18.51
CA PHE A 340 13.43 -2.80 19.52
C PHE A 340 14.90 -2.42 19.71
N LEU A 341 15.63 -2.18 18.62
CA LEU A 341 17.05 -1.83 18.69
C LEU A 341 17.29 -0.38 19.17
N ALA A 342 16.37 0.55 18.86
CA ALA A 342 16.44 1.92 19.36
C ALA A 342 16.46 1.98 20.90
N ARG A 343 15.74 1.08 21.58
CA ARG A 343 15.69 0.97 23.05
C ARG A 343 17.01 0.54 23.72
N ILE A 344 17.98 0.07 22.93
CA ILE A 344 19.34 -0.26 23.38
C ILE A 344 20.40 0.68 22.76
N GLY A 345 19.98 1.80 22.16
CA GLY A 345 20.87 2.79 21.55
C GLY A 345 21.28 2.48 20.10
N VAL A 346 20.74 1.42 19.48
CA VAL A 346 21.13 1.00 18.13
C VAL A 346 20.08 1.44 17.11
N ARG A 347 20.44 2.40 16.26
CA ARG A 347 19.56 2.95 15.21
C ARG A 347 19.70 2.11 13.93
N LEU A 348 18.58 1.67 13.36
CA LEU A 348 18.55 1.15 11.98
C LEU A 348 18.12 2.26 11.03
N GLU A 349 18.84 2.40 9.91
CA GLU A 349 18.45 3.21 8.75
C GLU A 349 18.31 2.27 7.55
N GLY A 350 17.07 1.92 7.19
CA GLY A 350 16.76 0.97 6.14
C GLY A 350 16.10 1.65 4.95
N GLU A 351 16.64 1.40 3.76
CA GLU A 351 16.06 1.83 2.49
C GLU A 351 15.08 0.76 2.01
N ILE A 352 13.78 1.07 1.96
CA ILE A 352 12.72 0.12 1.60
C ILE A 352 12.50 0.17 0.07
N MET A 353 12.54 -0.98 -0.58
CA MET A 353 12.47 -1.12 -2.04
C MET A 353 11.77 -2.41 -2.47
N PRO A 354 11.28 -2.50 -3.73
CA PRO A 354 10.71 -3.73 -4.26
C PRO A 354 11.63 -4.95 -4.16
N ARG A 355 11.08 -6.15 -3.97
CA ARG A 355 11.88 -7.38 -3.81
C ARG A 355 12.81 -7.65 -5.01
N SER A 356 12.38 -7.31 -6.22
CA SER A 356 13.19 -7.39 -7.44
C SER A 356 14.38 -6.42 -7.44
N GLU A 357 14.19 -5.19 -6.95
CA GLU A 357 15.27 -4.21 -6.81
C GLU A 357 16.27 -4.63 -5.73
N TRP A 358 15.79 -5.14 -4.59
CA TRP A 358 16.62 -5.70 -3.53
C TRP A 358 17.55 -6.80 -4.07
N ILE A 359 17.01 -7.75 -4.85
CA ILE A 359 17.80 -8.80 -5.52
C ILE A 359 18.79 -8.18 -6.53
N GLY A 360 18.35 -7.18 -7.29
CA GLY A 360 19.20 -6.42 -8.23
C GLY A 360 20.36 -5.67 -7.58
N ARG A 361 20.23 -5.27 -6.31
CA ARG A 361 21.24 -4.51 -5.55
C ARG A 361 22.14 -5.38 -4.68
N VAL A 362 21.63 -6.49 -4.13
CA VAL A 362 22.38 -7.39 -3.24
C VAL A 362 23.02 -8.55 -3.99
N VAL A 363 22.25 -9.22 -4.85
CA VAL A 363 22.58 -10.56 -5.37
C VAL A 363 23.20 -10.49 -6.78
N VAL A 364 22.56 -9.75 -7.68
CA VAL A 364 22.98 -9.63 -9.09
C VAL A 364 24.41 -9.10 -9.24
N PRO A 365 24.91 -8.12 -8.46
CA PRO A 365 26.28 -7.62 -8.62
C PRO A 365 27.34 -8.72 -8.39
N ARG A 366 27.19 -9.53 -7.33
CA ARG A 366 28.07 -10.67 -7.08
C ARG A 366 27.95 -11.75 -8.17
N LEU A 367 26.72 -12.08 -8.59
CA LEU A 367 26.47 -13.08 -9.64
C LEU A 367 27.14 -12.71 -10.98
N MET A 368 27.19 -11.41 -11.30
CA MET A 368 27.81 -10.86 -12.51
C MET A 368 29.31 -10.55 -12.35
N GLY A 369 29.92 -10.87 -11.21
CA GLY A 369 31.34 -10.60 -10.94
C GLY A 369 31.69 -9.12 -10.70
N GLY A 370 30.69 -8.29 -10.39
CA GLY A 370 30.85 -6.90 -9.97
C GLY A 370 31.11 -6.76 -8.47
N THR A 371 31.14 -5.52 -7.98
CA THR A 371 31.31 -5.21 -6.56
C THR A 371 30.14 -5.74 -5.72
N PRO A 372 30.39 -6.45 -4.60
CA PRO A 372 29.35 -6.80 -3.63
C PRO A 372 28.60 -5.58 -3.08
N TYR A 373 27.38 -5.80 -2.58
CA TYR A 373 26.74 -4.87 -1.65
C TYR A 373 27.59 -4.72 -0.36
N ASP A 374 27.71 -3.48 0.13
CA ASP A 374 28.65 -3.06 1.17
C ASP A 374 27.99 -2.46 2.43
N GLY A 375 26.66 -2.40 2.49
CA GLY A 375 25.93 -1.95 3.68
C GLY A 375 25.95 -2.96 4.83
N ASP A 376 25.68 -2.46 6.05
CA ASP A 376 25.74 -3.25 7.28
C ASP A 376 24.72 -4.41 7.29
N PHE A 377 23.53 -4.23 6.72
CA PHE A 377 22.48 -5.24 6.72
C PHE A 377 21.61 -5.29 5.46
N GLY A 378 20.92 -6.41 5.28
CA GLY A 378 19.81 -6.55 4.33
C GLY A 378 18.72 -7.45 4.90
N LEU A 379 17.46 -7.05 4.72
CA LEU A 379 16.29 -7.80 5.19
C LEU A 379 15.37 -8.17 4.01
N VAL A 380 15.05 -9.46 3.88
CA VAL A 380 14.22 -10.00 2.79
C VAL A 380 13.49 -11.29 3.20
N MET A 381 12.28 -11.51 2.66
CA MET A 381 11.55 -12.78 2.77
C MET A 381 12.09 -13.82 1.77
N VAL A 382 12.48 -15.01 2.27
CA VAL A 382 12.98 -16.14 1.46
C VAL A 382 12.52 -17.49 2.02
N ASP A 383 12.17 -18.39 1.11
CA ASP A 383 11.76 -19.80 1.30
C ASP A 383 12.95 -20.79 1.27
N ASN A 384 12.75 -22.00 1.81
CA ASN A 384 13.65 -23.15 1.59
C ASN A 384 12.96 -24.18 0.66
N PRO A 385 13.00 -23.99 -0.67
CA PRO A 385 12.30 -24.84 -1.63
C PRO A 385 12.76 -26.31 -1.61
N VAL A 386 13.96 -26.58 -1.09
CA VAL A 386 14.55 -27.93 -1.02
C VAL A 386 14.54 -28.56 0.38
N LEU A 387 14.03 -27.85 1.40
CA LEU A 387 13.90 -28.31 2.79
C LEU A 387 15.16 -29.03 3.34
N ASP A 388 16.32 -28.40 3.19
CA ASP A 388 17.61 -28.86 3.73
C ASP A 388 18.33 -27.69 4.42
N SER A 389 18.85 -27.90 5.63
CA SER A 389 19.52 -26.85 6.40
C SER A 389 20.75 -26.28 5.69
N LEU A 390 21.44 -27.09 4.87
CA LEU A 390 22.59 -26.63 4.10
C LEU A 390 22.23 -25.61 2.99
N PHE A 391 20.95 -25.44 2.63
CA PHE A 391 20.52 -24.51 1.58
C PHE A 391 20.69 -23.05 1.99
N HIS A 392 19.99 -22.60 3.03
CA HIS A 392 20.14 -21.23 3.54
C HIS A 392 21.54 -20.99 4.10
N GLN A 393 22.18 -22.02 4.66
CA GLN A 393 23.57 -21.95 5.12
C GLN A 393 24.60 -21.77 3.99
N PHE A 394 24.38 -22.38 2.81
CA PHE A 394 25.16 -22.09 1.61
C PHE A 394 24.89 -20.66 1.13
N ILE A 395 23.61 -20.31 0.97
CA ILE A 395 23.20 -19.04 0.35
C ILE A 395 23.62 -17.83 1.21
N PHE A 396 23.32 -17.82 2.51
CA PHE A 396 23.50 -16.60 3.31
C PHE A 396 24.90 -16.42 3.90
N PHE A 397 25.74 -17.45 3.97
CA PHE A 397 27.03 -17.38 4.69
C PHE A 397 28.27 -17.95 3.98
N PHE A 398 28.15 -18.88 3.02
CA PHE A 398 29.33 -19.40 2.33
C PHE A 398 29.95 -18.28 1.47
N SER A 399 31.24 -17.96 1.65
CA SER A 399 31.84 -16.70 1.16
C SER A 399 31.70 -16.47 -0.36
N GLN A 400 31.60 -17.55 -1.14
CA GLN A 400 31.44 -17.52 -2.61
C GLN A 400 29.99 -17.36 -3.08
N SER A 401 29.01 -17.38 -2.19
CA SER A 401 27.60 -17.16 -2.54
C SER A 401 27.36 -15.74 -3.06
N PRO A 402 26.46 -15.55 -4.05
CA PRO A 402 26.02 -14.22 -4.44
C PRO A 402 25.09 -13.55 -3.41
N TRP A 403 24.58 -14.27 -2.40
CA TRP A 403 23.69 -13.72 -1.36
C TRP A 403 24.36 -13.43 -0.01
N THR A 404 25.62 -13.86 0.22
CA THR A 404 26.26 -13.64 1.54
C THR A 404 26.69 -12.19 1.74
N PHE A 405 26.41 -11.65 2.92
CA PHE A 405 26.87 -10.33 3.37
C PHE A 405 28.26 -10.40 4.03
N THR A 406 28.80 -11.59 4.27
CA THR A 406 30.05 -11.81 5.01
C THR A 406 31.01 -12.71 4.25
N GLN A 407 32.31 -12.62 4.57
CA GLN A 407 33.31 -13.63 4.21
C GLN A 407 33.93 -14.20 5.49
N ASN A 408 34.04 -15.52 5.62
CA ASN A 408 34.52 -16.17 6.84
C ASN A 408 35.11 -17.56 6.54
N GLU A 409 36.43 -17.64 6.41
CA GLU A 409 37.15 -18.90 6.17
C GLU A 409 36.86 -20.00 7.22
N THR A 410 36.57 -19.61 8.47
CA THR A 410 36.23 -20.55 9.55
C THR A 410 34.80 -21.08 9.43
N TYR A 411 33.88 -20.30 8.88
CA TYR A 411 32.56 -20.79 8.49
C TYR A 411 32.66 -21.68 7.26
N ASP A 412 33.34 -21.22 6.19
CA ASP A 412 33.50 -22.00 4.95
C ASP A 412 34.11 -23.38 5.20
N ALA A 413 35.11 -23.48 6.07
CA ALA A 413 35.72 -24.76 6.44
C ALA A 413 34.74 -25.71 7.15
N GLN A 414 33.84 -25.19 7.99
CA GLN A 414 32.82 -26.00 8.67
C GLN A 414 31.63 -26.31 7.76
N PHE A 415 31.24 -25.39 6.88
CA PHE A 415 30.26 -25.62 5.82
C PHE A 415 30.73 -26.74 4.90
N LEU A 416 31.98 -26.68 4.41
CA LEU A 416 32.55 -27.74 3.59
C LEU A 416 32.65 -29.07 4.36
N LYS A 417 32.98 -29.07 5.66
CA LYS A 417 32.94 -30.27 6.52
C LYS A 417 31.53 -30.89 6.56
N ALA A 418 30.49 -30.08 6.76
CA ALA A 418 29.11 -30.58 6.82
C ALA A 418 28.58 -31.03 5.44
N ALA A 419 28.87 -30.27 4.39
CA ALA A 419 28.50 -30.58 3.02
C ALA A 419 29.25 -31.78 2.41
N THR A 420 30.34 -32.25 3.03
CA THR A 420 31.14 -33.42 2.59
C THR A 420 31.07 -34.64 3.52
N ALA A 421 30.18 -34.65 4.53
CA ALA A 421 30.04 -35.75 5.48
C ALA A 421 29.00 -36.82 5.04
N PHE A 422 29.37 -38.12 5.09
CA PHE A 422 28.54 -39.21 4.52
C PHE A 422 28.50 -40.57 5.23
N GLU A 423 29.32 -40.84 6.24
CA GLU A 423 29.34 -42.14 6.92
C GLU A 423 28.36 -42.11 8.10
N GLU A 424 27.34 -42.99 8.11
CA GLU A 424 26.03 -42.84 8.76
C GLU A 424 25.97 -42.22 10.18
N GLU A 425 27.00 -42.37 11.02
CA GLU A 425 27.07 -41.73 12.35
C GLU A 425 27.45 -40.24 12.34
N THR A 426 27.93 -39.68 11.21
CA THR A 426 28.57 -38.35 11.13
C THR A 426 27.81 -37.21 10.39
N PRO A 427 27.02 -37.41 9.31
CA PRO A 427 26.44 -36.30 8.54
C PRO A 427 25.51 -35.41 9.36
N GLY A 428 24.62 -36.03 10.14
CA GLY A 428 23.68 -35.31 11.00
C GLY A 428 24.40 -34.51 12.08
N GLU A 429 25.51 -35.01 12.61
CA GLU A 429 26.26 -34.28 13.65
C GLU A 429 27.08 -33.12 13.08
N ALA A 430 27.68 -33.27 11.90
CA ALA A 430 28.38 -32.17 11.24
C ALA A 430 27.42 -31.03 10.84
N ARG A 431 26.19 -31.36 10.41
CA ARG A 431 25.12 -30.37 10.17
C ARG A 431 24.67 -29.67 11.46
N ARG A 432 24.41 -30.43 12.53
CA ARG A 432 24.02 -29.87 13.84
C ARG A 432 25.12 -29.01 14.47
N GLU A 433 26.38 -29.42 14.37
CA GLU A 433 27.55 -28.63 14.80
C GLU A 433 27.59 -27.27 14.11
N LEU A 434 27.26 -27.23 12.81
CA LEU A 434 27.24 -26.01 12.02
C LEU A 434 26.03 -25.10 12.33
N GLU A 435 24.82 -25.66 12.52
CA GLU A 435 23.66 -24.92 13.06
C GLU A 435 23.98 -24.26 14.41
N ARG A 436 24.60 -25.02 15.33
CA ARG A 436 25.02 -24.50 16.64
C ARG A 436 26.11 -23.44 16.49
N TYR A 437 27.06 -23.58 15.56
CA TYR A 437 28.04 -22.54 15.26
C TYR A 437 27.38 -21.25 14.73
N VAL A 438 26.41 -21.35 13.81
CA VAL A 438 25.65 -20.19 13.29
C VAL A 438 24.96 -19.43 14.42
N SER A 439 24.29 -20.13 15.34
CA SER A 439 23.60 -19.48 16.46
C SER A 439 24.57 -18.99 17.54
N ASP A 440 25.59 -19.77 17.92
CA ASP A 440 26.60 -19.37 18.90
C ASP A 440 27.36 -18.11 18.45
N GLN A 441 27.71 -18.02 17.18
CA GLN A 441 28.33 -16.83 16.60
C GLN A 441 27.33 -15.71 16.27
N ALA A 442 26.02 -15.96 16.40
CA ALA A 442 24.95 -15.05 16.02
C ALA A 442 25.21 -14.44 14.62
N LEU A 443 25.32 -15.29 13.58
CA LEU A 443 25.70 -14.83 12.24
C LEU A 443 24.58 -14.08 11.50
N LEU A 444 23.35 -14.07 12.03
CA LEU A 444 22.23 -13.24 11.59
C LEU A 444 21.48 -12.65 12.80
N LEU A 445 20.58 -11.72 12.54
CA LEU A 445 19.53 -11.35 13.50
C LEU A 445 18.31 -12.25 13.24
N PHE A 446 18.08 -13.25 14.09
CA PHE A 446 16.89 -14.09 13.96
C PHE A 446 15.62 -13.24 14.14
N THR A 447 14.60 -13.40 13.30
CA THR A 447 13.32 -12.67 13.44
C THR A 447 12.13 -13.63 13.61
N VAL A 448 11.39 -13.95 12.55
CA VAL A 448 10.19 -14.79 12.54
C VAL A 448 10.17 -15.73 11.33
N GLN A 449 9.66 -16.94 11.57
CA GLN A 449 9.17 -17.86 10.56
C GLN A 449 7.69 -17.55 10.31
N GLN A 450 7.30 -17.47 9.04
CA GLN A 450 5.94 -17.13 8.64
C GLN A 450 5.14 -18.39 8.31
N HIS A 451 3.81 -18.27 8.27
CA HIS A 451 2.99 -19.24 7.53
C HIS A 451 2.99 -18.89 6.04
N VAL A 452 2.83 -19.91 5.19
CA VAL A 452 2.36 -19.69 3.81
C VAL A 452 0.84 -19.56 3.84
N TYR A 453 0.29 -18.56 3.15
CA TYR A 453 -1.14 -18.32 3.04
C TYR A 453 -1.58 -18.47 1.57
N ALA A 454 -2.80 -18.99 1.40
CA ALA A 454 -3.51 -18.98 0.13
C ALA A 454 -5.00 -18.72 0.38
N ALA A 455 -5.65 -18.00 -0.52
CA ALA A 455 -7.10 -17.84 -0.52
C ALA A 455 -7.69 -18.42 -1.82
N PHE A 456 -8.78 -19.16 -1.68
CA PHE A 456 -9.42 -19.89 -2.75
C PHE A 456 -10.87 -19.46 -2.87
N ARG A 457 -11.37 -19.33 -4.10
CA ARG A 457 -12.82 -19.26 -4.35
C ARG A 457 -13.42 -20.65 -4.10
N GLU A 458 -14.62 -20.73 -3.53
CA GLU A 458 -15.25 -22.00 -3.17
C GLU A 458 -15.23 -23.00 -4.35
N GLY A 459 -14.89 -24.26 -4.07
CA GLY A 459 -14.73 -25.33 -5.06
C GLY A 459 -13.41 -25.31 -5.84
N PHE A 460 -12.43 -24.50 -5.42
CA PHE A 460 -11.04 -24.54 -5.87
C PHE A 460 -10.13 -24.89 -4.69
N HIS A 461 -9.07 -25.68 -4.92
CA HIS A 461 -8.09 -26.02 -3.89
C HIS A 461 -6.74 -26.38 -4.52
N LEU A 462 -5.66 -26.02 -3.84
CA LEU A 462 -4.27 -26.31 -4.23
C LEU A 462 -3.45 -26.60 -2.96
N PRO A 463 -2.74 -27.75 -2.85
CA PRO A 463 -2.04 -28.12 -1.61
C PRO A 463 -0.94 -27.14 -1.21
N LEU A 464 -0.96 -26.67 0.05
CA LEU A 464 0.09 -25.82 0.64
C LEU A 464 1.33 -26.69 0.96
N PRO A 465 2.49 -26.45 0.31
CA PRO A 465 3.69 -27.26 0.52
C PRO A 465 4.50 -26.78 1.73
N LYS A 466 5.14 -27.71 2.47
CA LYS A 466 5.95 -27.37 3.67
C LYS A 466 7.16 -26.48 3.39
N SER A 467 7.63 -26.42 2.16
CA SER A 467 8.69 -25.50 1.72
C SER A 467 8.22 -24.04 1.68
N GLY A 468 6.91 -23.80 1.58
CA GLY A 468 6.32 -22.51 1.15
C GLY A 468 6.40 -22.29 -0.36
N HIS A 469 6.96 -23.24 -1.11
CA HIS A 469 7.26 -23.11 -2.53
C HIS A 469 6.31 -23.96 -3.38
N PHE A 470 5.34 -23.30 -4.03
CA PHE A 470 4.36 -23.97 -4.91
C PHE A 470 5.04 -24.58 -6.13
N ASN A 471 5.09 -25.92 -6.19
CA ASN A 471 5.90 -26.68 -7.13
C ASN A 471 5.07 -27.64 -8.01
N THR A 472 5.76 -28.42 -8.86
CA THR A 472 5.20 -29.44 -9.74
C THR A 472 4.07 -30.29 -9.13
N GLU A 473 4.22 -30.79 -7.90
CA GLU A 473 3.22 -31.68 -7.29
C GLU A 473 1.96 -30.90 -6.86
N ALA A 474 2.11 -29.67 -6.37
CA ALA A 474 0.96 -28.82 -6.04
C ALA A 474 0.08 -28.55 -7.28
N PHE A 475 0.68 -28.35 -8.47
CA PHE A 475 -0.06 -28.17 -9.74
C PHE A 475 -0.50 -29.48 -10.42
N TRP A 476 0.10 -30.62 -10.05
CA TRP A 476 -0.47 -31.95 -10.36
C TRP A 476 -1.75 -32.20 -9.55
N ASP A 477 -1.79 -31.74 -8.30
CA ASP A 477 -2.87 -32.04 -7.37
C ASP A 477 -3.90 -30.91 -7.13
N ALA A 478 -3.72 -29.75 -7.77
CA ALA A 478 -4.70 -28.67 -7.84
C ALA A 478 -6.05 -29.15 -8.43
N ARG A 479 -7.16 -28.83 -7.74
CA ARG A 479 -8.53 -29.25 -8.08
C ARG A 479 -9.46 -28.05 -8.32
N CYS A 480 -10.49 -28.31 -9.11
CA CYS A 480 -11.60 -27.40 -9.41
C CYS A 480 -12.88 -28.25 -9.55
N ASP A 481 -13.97 -27.83 -8.92
CA ASP A 481 -15.25 -28.50 -9.04
C ASP A 481 -15.85 -28.39 -10.46
N ALA A 482 -16.29 -29.53 -10.99
CA ALA A 482 -16.66 -29.68 -12.40
C ALA A 482 -17.83 -28.79 -12.87
N ASP A 483 -18.64 -28.29 -11.93
CA ASP A 483 -19.73 -27.36 -12.22
C ASP A 483 -19.29 -25.89 -12.28
N LEU A 484 -18.24 -25.51 -11.54
CA LEU A 484 -17.66 -24.16 -11.48
C LEU A 484 -16.64 -23.88 -12.58
N ALA A 485 -16.22 -24.92 -13.31
CA ALA A 485 -15.40 -24.83 -14.52
C ALA A 485 -15.99 -23.83 -15.56
N ARG A 486 -15.41 -22.63 -15.65
CA ARG A 486 -15.84 -21.57 -16.58
C ARG A 486 -15.55 -21.98 -18.03
N PRO A 487 -16.54 -21.94 -18.95
CA PRO A 487 -16.30 -22.27 -20.35
C PRO A 487 -15.42 -21.20 -21.02
N ALA A 488 -14.40 -21.64 -21.75
CA ALA A 488 -13.45 -20.75 -22.41
C ALA A 488 -14.12 -19.77 -23.40
N LYS A 489 -13.68 -18.51 -23.34
CA LYS A 489 -13.90 -17.46 -24.34
C LYS A 489 -12.59 -16.66 -24.56
N PRO A 490 -12.33 -16.11 -25.76
CA PRO A 490 -11.06 -15.41 -26.04
C PRO A 490 -11.03 -13.89 -25.73
N GLU A 491 -11.96 -13.34 -24.94
CA GLU A 491 -12.40 -11.94 -25.10
C GLU A 491 -12.15 -11.00 -23.89
N ASP A 492 -11.51 -11.46 -22.81
CA ASP A 492 -11.59 -10.82 -21.48
C ASP A 492 -10.40 -9.88 -21.08
N LEU A 493 -9.51 -9.44 -21.99
CA LEU A 493 -8.16 -8.92 -21.60
C LEU A 493 -7.56 -7.76 -22.45
N VAL A 494 -7.19 -6.63 -21.81
CA VAL A 494 -6.41 -5.49 -22.38
C VAL A 494 -5.40 -4.92 -21.35
N HIS A 495 -4.43 -4.11 -21.81
CA HIS A 495 -3.11 -3.83 -21.22
C HIS A 495 -2.85 -2.36 -20.76
N TYR A 496 -1.81 -2.12 -19.94
CA TYR A 496 -1.16 -0.81 -19.73
C TYR A 496 0.34 -0.97 -19.33
N GLN A 497 1.21 -0.01 -19.67
CA GLN A 497 2.66 0.00 -19.30
C GLN A 497 3.22 1.44 -19.12
N PRO A 498 4.16 1.67 -18.17
CA PRO A 498 4.97 2.89 -18.05
C PRO A 498 6.50 2.68 -18.23
N GLU A 499 7.26 3.75 -18.47
CA GLU A 499 8.74 3.75 -18.56
C GLU A 499 9.40 4.68 -17.49
N SER A 500 10.74 4.70 -17.41
CA SER A 500 11.61 5.25 -16.34
C SER A 500 12.84 5.97 -16.98
N PRO A 501 13.93 6.45 -16.31
CA PRO A 501 14.24 6.58 -14.88
C PRO A 501 14.88 7.94 -14.46
N ASP A 502 15.28 8.13 -13.20
CA ASP A 502 16.70 8.05 -12.73
C ASP A 502 16.90 8.61 -11.30
N MET A 503 17.73 7.97 -10.47
CA MET A 503 18.12 8.46 -9.13
C MET A 503 19.49 7.91 -8.72
N THR A 504 20.39 8.77 -8.21
CA THR A 504 21.76 8.37 -7.81
C THR A 504 22.36 9.31 -6.76
N ALA A 505 23.07 8.71 -5.80
CA ALA A 505 23.98 9.30 -4.79
C ALA A 505 23.37 10.11 -3.62
N LEU A 506 23.36 9.50 -2.41
CA LEU A 506 23.40 10.22 -1.13
C LEU A 506 23.90 9.34 0.05
N LEU A 507 25.11 9.60 0.58
CA LEU A 507 25.76 8.93 1.75
C LEU A 507 26.68 9.91 2.55
N GLU A 508 27.17 9.50 3.75
CA GLU A 508 27.97 10.21 4.84
C GLU A 508 27.22 10.65 6.15
N ALA A 509 27.77 11.52 7.04
CA ALA A 509 28.56 11.17 8.27
C ALA A 509 28.77 12.34 9.32
N THR A 510 29.53 12.07 10.43
CA THR A 510 30.32 12.99 11.35
C THR A 510 29.77 13.53 12.74
N SER A 511 30.65 13.96 13.72
CA SER A 511 30.37 14.26 15.19
C SER A 511 31.48 14.99 16.11
N HIS A 512 31.22 15.45 17.40
CA HIS A 512 32.10 15.90 18.62
C HIS A 512 32.69 17.38 18.84
N VAL A 513 33.20 18.02 19.99
CA VAL A 513 33.03 18.11 21.54
C VAL A 513 33.98 19.18 22.33
N GLY A 514 33.79 19.62 23.64
CA GLY A 514 34.62 20.64 24.48
C GLY A 514 34.43 20.70 26.09
N THR A 515 35.05 21.55 27.00
CA THR A 515 35.07 21.39 28.56
C THR A 515 35.45 22.60 29.57
N PHE A 516 35.59 22.46 30.95
CA PHE A 516 35.97 23.46 32.06
C PHE A 516 36.78 23.00 33.39
N PHE A 517 36.84 23.76 34.56
CA PHE A 517 37.83 23.74 35.76
C PHE A 517 37.23 23.95 37.24
N LEU A 518 38.02 24.19 38.34
CA LEU A 518 37.56 24.25 39.78
C LEU A 518 37.92 25.55 40.58
N ARG A 519 37.62 25.57 41.89
CA ARG A 519 36.87 26.67 42.56
C ARG A 519 37.56 27.34 43.78
N ASP A 520 38.88 27.43 43.91
CA ASP A 520 39.52 28.08 45.10
C ASP A 520 40.60 29.17 44.84
N GLY A 521 41.54 28.98 43.90
CA GLY A 521 42.54 29.99 43.51
C GLY A 521 43.99 29.58 43.79
N SER A 522 44.18 28.63 44.70
CA SER A 522 45.29 27.69 44.54
C SER A 522 45.10 26.93 43.22
N GLU A 523 46.18 26.41 42.64
CA GLU A 523 46.03 25.07 42.06
C GLU A 523 45.64 24.15 43.23
N PHE A 524 44.59 23.35 43.07
CA PHE A 524 44.42 22.15 43.89
C PHE A 524 45.80 21.49 44.06
N SER A 525 46.37 21.42 45.28
CA SER A 525 47.61 20.67 45.46
C SER A 525 47.38 19.25 44.96
N ALA A 526 48.35 18.59 44.31
CA ALA A 526 48.08 17.35 43.56
C ALA A 526 47.26 16.30 44.36
N ARG A 527 47.56 16.14 45.66
CA ARG A 527 46.82 15.28 46.61
C ARG A 527 45.45 15.81 47.06
N SER A 528 45.20 17.11 46.97
CA SER A 528 43.90 17.73 47.20
C SER A 528 43.01 17.70 45.95
N VAL A 529 43.58 17.75 44.73
CA VAL A 529 42.85 17.34 43.51
C VAL A 529 42.37 15.91 43.76
N GLU A 530 43.31 15.02 44.01
CA GLU A 530 43.12 13.57 44.16
C GLU A 530 42.12 13.24 45.27
N ARG A 531 42.06 14.02 46.36
CA ARG A 531 41.18 13.76 47.51
C ARG A 531 39.79 14.39 47.39
N ILE A 532 39.64 15.58 46.80
CA ILE A 532 38.30 16.12 46.52
C ILE A 532 37.67 15.39 45.32
N TRP A 533 38.44 15.04 44.29
CA TRP A 533 37.99 14.17 43.21
C TRP A 533 37.45 12.83 43.74
N LYS A 534 38.04 12.29 44.81
CA LYS A 534 37.59 11.04 45.46
C LYS A 534 36.33 11.15 46.33
N ASN A 535 36.07 12.35 46.88
CA ASN A 535 34.83 12.63 47.60
C ASN A 535 33.68 13.01 46.65
N VAL A 536 34.00 13.68 45.53
CA VAL A 536 33.08 13.85 44.39
C VAL A 536 32.72 12.48 43.82
N SER A 537 33.71 11.60 43.58
CA SER A 537 33.50 10.23 43.08
C SER A 537 32.85 9.24 44.07
N THR A 538 32.30 9.72 45.19
CA THR A 538 31.42 8.94 46.08
C THR A 538 30.04 9.57 46.28
N SER A 539 29.75 10.70 45.61
CA SER A 539 28.40 11.26 45.46
C SER A 539 27.97 11.40 43.98
N GLU A 540 28.86 11.16 43.02
CA GLU A 540 28.58 11.18 41.57
C GLU A 540 27.63 10.08 41.06
N GLU A 541 27.41 8.99 41.82
CA GLU A 541 26.66 7.79 41.36
C GLU A 541 25.19 8.03 40.95
N ARG A 542 24.64 9.24 41.12
CA ARG A 542 23.26 9.59 40.72
C ARG A 542 23.13 10.70 39.66
N TRP A 543 24.22 11.17 39.07
CA TRP A 543 24.16 12.31 38.14
C TRP A 543 25.13 12.23 36.93
N ARG A 544 25.53 11.02 36.53
CA ARG A 544 26.75 10.80 35.72
C ARG A 544 26.58 10.40 34.24
N LEU A 545 25.35 10.32 33.73
CA LEU A 545 25.05 9.61 32.46
C LEU A 545 24.64 10.49 31.25
N GLN A 546 24.81 11.82 31.26
CA GLN A 546 24.45 12.67 30.10
C GLN A 546 25.42 13.81 29.72
N THR A 547 26.52 14.04 30.44
CA THR A 547 27.40 15.21 30.19
C THR A 547 28.89 14.87 30.12
N GLN A 548 29.24 13.59 29.92
CA GLN A 548 30.61 13.09 30.10
C GLN A 548 31.64 13.48 29.02
N PRO A 549 31.38 13.51 27.70
CA PRO A 549 32.41 13.84 26.70
C PRO A 549 32.75 15.33 26.74
N MET A 550 31.81 16.14 27.22
CA MET A 550 32.08 17.52 27.56
C MET A 550 32.96 17.66 28.82
N MET A 551 33.17 16.62 29.65
CA MET A 551 33.74 16.76 31.01
C MET A 551 34.89 15.80 31.43
N ARG A 552 35.92 15.45 30.66
CA ARG A 552 36.21 15.67 29.23
C ARG A 552 37.57 16.32 28.94
N THR A 553 37.68 16.94 27.76
CA THR A 553 38.85 17.61 27.15
C THR A 553 39.67 18.57 28.03
N LEU A 554 39.08 19.46 28.83
CA LEU A 554 39.87 20.42 29.64
C LEU A 554 40.52 19.76 30.85
N VAL A 555 39.92 18.72 31.46
CA VAL A 555 40.61 17.98 32.53
C VAL A 555 41.93 17.40 31.97
N ALA A 556 41.89 16.83 30.77
CA ALA A 556 43.07 16.35 30.06
C ALA A 556 44.05 17.47 29.61
N GLN A 557 43.57 18.68 29.31
CA GLN A 557 44.45 19.84 29.02
C GLN A 557 45.09 20.42 30.30
N VAL A 558 44.42 20.32 31.43
CA VAL A 558 44.84 20.81 32.75
C VAL A 558 45.91 19.92 33.37
N GLU A 559 45.73 18.60 33.32
CA GLU A 559 46.70 17.62 33.85
C GLU A 559 48.05 17.63 33.10
N ALA A 560 48.13 18.28 31.93
CA ALA A 560 49.29 18.21 31.04
C ALA A 560 50.40 19.26 31.30
N LYS A 561 50.10 20.45 31.87
CA LYS A 561 51.10 21.54 32.03
C LYS A 561 50.84 22.50 33.21
N ASN A 562 51.83 22.63 34.09
CA ASN A 562 51.85 23.59 35.21
C ASN A 562 51.92 25.06 34.73
N ASN A 563 50.80 25.69 34.37
CA ASN A 563 50.71 27.16 34.31
C ASN A 563 49.25 27.67 34.37
N LEU A 564 48.64 27.65 35.56
CA LEU A 564 47.26 28.15 35.81
C LEU A 564 46.96 29.53 35.18
N ALA A 565 47.94 30.44 35.18
CA ALA A 565 47.81 31.78 34.60
C ALA A 565 47.44 31.75 33.09
N SER A 566 47.96 30.79 32.33
CA SER A 566 47.70 30.66 30.89
C SER A 566 46.25 30.26 30.56
N ILE A 567 45.48 29.83 31.55
CA ILE A 567 44.08 29.39 31.40
C ILE A 567 43.12 30.46 31.94
N LEU A 568 43.57 31.27 32.91
CA LEU A 568 42.87 32.49 33.30
C LEU A 568 42.87 33.54 32.16
N ASP A 569 43.95 33.62 31.38
CA ASP A 569 44.03 34.45 30.16
C ASP A 569 43.10 33.98 29.02
N SER A 570 42.86 32.67 28.87
CA SER A 570 42.07 32.13 27.74
C SER A 570 40.55 32.22 27.94
N THR A 571 40.07 32.87 29.00
CA THR A 571 38.65 32.93 29.39
C THR A 571 37.98 34.27 29.09
N GLU A 572 38.09 34.75 27.85
CA GLU A 572 37.54 36.05 27.41
C GLU A 572 36.00 36.20 27.52
N ARG A 573 35.27 35.14 27.89
CA ARG A 573 33.80 35.11 28.04
C ARG A 573 33.32 34.46 29.35
N SER A 574 34.15 34.41 30.39
CA SER A 574 33.66 34.06 31.74
C SER A 574 34.43 34.78 32.84
N ALA A 575 33.72 35.13 33.91
CA ALA A 575 34.19 35.94 35.02
C ALA A 575 34.27 35.09 36.30
N ILE A 576 35.47 34.95 36.87
CA ILE A 576 35.77 34.02 37.97
C ILE A 576 36.41 34.79 39.13
N VAL A 577 35.88 34.64 40.35
CA VAL A 577 36.29 35.39 41.56
C VAL A 577 36.20 34.52 42.82
N GLY A 578 37.27 34.41 43.61
CA GLY A 578 37.38 33.51 44.78
C GLY A 578 37.51 34.19 46.14
N TYR A 579 37.02 33.53 47.20
CA TYR A 579 36.96 34.02 48.59
C TYR A 579 37.18 32.92 49.63
N SER A 580 37.68 33.28 50.81
CA SER A 580 37.71 32.42 52.00
C SER A 580 36.35 32.36 52.72
N THR A 581 36.20 31.45 53.69
CA THR A 581 35.06 31.43 54.64
C THR A 581 35.02 32.66 55.56
N THR A 582 36.13 33.41 55.67
CA THR A 582 36.19 34.73 56.33
C THR A 582 35.93 35.90 55.39
N GLY A 583 35.59 35.65 54.12
CA GLY A 583 35.29 36.67 53.11
C GLY A 583 36.51 37.34 52.47
N GLN A 584 37.73 36.87 52.71
CA GLN A 584 38.93 37.43 52.08
C GLN A 584 39.07 36.92 50.65
N ARG A 585 39.16 37.81 49.65
CA ARG A 585 39.31 37.44 48.24
C ARG A 585 40.65 36.71 48.01
N LEU A 586 40.58 35.56 47.33
CA LEU A 586 41.70 34.65 47.08
C LEU A 586 42.26 34.80 45.65
N PHE A 587 41.39 34.93 44.64
CA PHE A 587 41.80 35.15 43.24
C PHE A 587 40.71 35.80 42.38
N VAL A 588 41.07 36.20 41.16
CA VAL A 588 40.19 36.75 40.11
C VAL A 588 40.85 36.53 38.72
N ASN A 589 40.06 36.31 37.66
CA ASN A 589 40.57 36.24 36.28
C ASN A 589 40.44 37.57 35.50
N GLU A 590 41.18 37.73 34.41
CA GLU A 590 41.08 38.89 33.48
C GLU A 590 39.65 39.10 32.96
N GLY A 591 38.94 38.01 32.63
CA GLY A 591 37.57 38.04 32.11
C GLY A 591 36.58 38.74 33.04
N TYR A 592 36.79 38.69 34.36
CA TYR A 592 35.95 39.40 35.34
C TYR A 592 35.89 40.91 35.09
N ARG A 593 37.05 41.53 34.84
CA ARG A 593 37.13 42.99 34.62
C ARG A 593 36.51 43.40 33.28
N ARG A 594 36.57 42.54 32.26
CA ARG A 594 36.02 42.80 30.93
C ARG A 594 34.49 42.58 30.85
N MET A 595 33.95 41.62 31.60
CA MET A 595 32.51 41.31 31.62
C MET A 595 31.71 42.12 32.63
N ILE A 596 32.28 42.41 33.81
CA ILE A 596 31.55 43.01 34.93
C ILE A 596 31.87 44.51 35.10
N GLY A 597 32.90 45.03 34.41
CA GLY A 597 33.20 46.47 34.26
C GLY A 597 33.88 47.15 35.46
N VAL A 598 33.63 46.69 36.69
CA VAL A 598 34.09 47.37 37.92
C VAL A 598 35.44 46.91 38.48
N ASP A 599 36.12 47.88 39.11
CA ASP A 599 37.42 47.72 39.78
C ASP A 599 37.33 47.18 41.23
N GLU A 600 38.50 46.93 41.83
CA GLU A 600 38.64 46.07 43.00
C GLU A 600 37.95 46.59 44.28
N GLY A 601 36.87 45.92 44.68
CA GLY A 601 36.19 46.10 45.97
C GLY A 601 34.68 45.85 45.92
N SER A 602 34.06 46.25 44.80
CA SER A 602 32.61 46.17 44.51
C SER A 602 32.00 44.77 44.60
N ALA A 603 32.80 43.71 44.46
CA ALA A 603 32.32 42.33 44.43
C ALA A 603 31.68 41.86 45.76
N PHE A 604 31.92 42.55 46.88
CA PHE A 604 31.12 42.37 48.10
C PHE A 604 29.70 42.92 47.95
N GLU A 605 29.55 44.13 47.41
CA GLU A 605 28.24 44.76 47.18
C GLU A 605 27.41 43.96 46.17
N LEU A 606 28.06 43.34 45.17
CA LEU A 606 27.42 42.47 44.18
C LEU A 606 26.98 41.12 44.80
N ILE A 607 27.71 40.60 45.79
CA ILE A 607 27.31 39.43 46.59
C ILE A 607 26.18 39.80 47.57
N ASP A 608 26.22 40.97 48.19
CA ASP A 608 25.21 41.41 49.16
C ASP A 608 23.90 41.87 48.48
N ALA A 609 23.95 42.35 47.23
CA ALA A 609 22.77 42.56 46.39
C ALA A 609 22.04 41.24 46.11
N VAL A 610 22.77 40.13 45.92
CA VAL A 610 22.19 38.78 45.86
C VAL A 610 21.76 38.31 47.26
N ALA A 611 22.48 38.67 48.32
CA ALA A 611 22.16 38.30 49.70
C ALA A 611 20.84 38.93 50.21
N GLY A 612 20.49 40.14 49.74
CA GLY A 612 19.23 40.81 50.09
C GLY A 612 17.96 40.09 49.64
N ASN A 613 18.07 39.11 48.72
CA ASN A 613 16.96 38.25 48.32
C ASN A 613 16.75 37.12 49.37
N PRO A 614 15.53 36.87 49.88
CA PRO A 614 15.30 35.81 50.88
C PRO A 614 15.61 34.38 50.39
N ARG A 615 15.83 34.17 49.09
CA ARG A 615 16.39 32.91 48.57
C ARG A 615 17.87 32.71 48.90
N SER A 616 18.62 33.75 49.25
CA SER A 616 20.07 33.69 49.50
C SER A 616 20.43 32.84 50.71
N GLU A 617 19.67 32.96 51.80
CA GLU A 617 19.82 32.18 53.02
C GLU A 617 19.53 30.69 52.74
N ALA A 618 18.48 30.41 51.96
CA ALA A 618 18.16 29.07 51.49
C ALA A 618 19.25 28.50 50.55
N ILE A 619 19.84 29.34 49.68
CA ILE A 619 20.96 28.94 48.81
C ILE A 619 22.23 28.67 49.62
N ARG A 620 22.55 29.49 50.64
CA ARG A 620 23.66 29.22 51.58
C ARG A 620 23.45 27.90 52.32
N GLN A 621 22.25 27.67 52.88
CA GLN A 621 21.88 26.42 53.53
C GLN A 621 21.90 25.22 52.56
N HIS A 622 21.52 25.41 51.29
CA HIS A 622 21.61 24.37 50.27
C HIS A 622 23.06 24.04 49.90
N ILE A 623 23.95 25.04 49.82
CA ILE A 623 25.40 24.82 49.61
C ILE A 623 26.05 24.17 50.85
N ASP A 624 25.58 24.48 52.06
CA ASP A 624 26.01 23.81 53.29
C ASP A 624 25.52 22.35 53.39
N ALA A 625 24.42 22.00 52.72
CA ALA A 625 23.85 20.65 52.71
C ALA A 625 24.28 19.78 51.51
N ALA A 626 24.49 20.39 50.33
CA ALA A 626 24.73 19.71 49.05
C ALA A 626 26.07 20.08 48.39
N GLY A 627 26.86 20.97 48.99
CA GLY A 627 28.18 21.36 48.51
C GLY A 627 28.18 22.34 47.32
N SER A 628 27.11 22.41 46.52
CA SER A 628 26.99 23.32 45.37
C SER A 628 25.57 23.81 45.10
N TRP A 629 25.46 24.82 44.23
CA TRP A 629 24.22 25.41 43.72
C TRP A 629 24.50 26.09 42.38
N VAL A 630 23.61 25.95 41.40
CA VAL A 630 23.73 26.61 40.09
C VAL A 630 22.40 27.25 39.74
N GLY A 631 22.41 28.44 39.17
CA GLY A 631 21.22 29.07 38.63
C GLY A 631 21.48 30.40 37.92
N THR A 632 20.55 30.79 37.06
CA THR A 632 20.55 32.10 36.40
C THR A 632 20.29 33.21 37.41
N VAL A 633 21.08 34.27 37.36
CA VAL A 633 20.90 35.50 38.14
C VAL A 633 20.84 36.72 37.23
N LEU A 634 20.07 37.71 37.66
CA LEU A 634 20.02 39.04 37.06
C LEU A 634 20.98 39.94 37.82
N VAL A 635 21.99 40.47 37.14
CA VAL A 635 22.98 41.38 37.72
C VAL A 635 22.78 42.77 37.11
N PRO A 636 22.58 43.83 37.93
CA PRO A 636 22.60 45.20 37.45
C PRO A 636 24.01 45.59 37.01
N MET A 637 24.15 46.08 35.79
CA MET A 637 25.43 46.54 35.27
C MET A 637 25.68 48.00 35.72
N PRO A 638 26.89 48.36 36.19
CA PRO A 638 27.18 49.74 36.61
C PRO A 638 27.10 50.77 35.46
N ASP A 639 27.36 50.32 34.23
CA ASP A 639 27.62 51.18 33.06
C ASP A 639 26.51 51.15 31.99
N GLU A 640 25.43 50.38 32.20
CA GLU A 640 24.29 50.23 31.28
C GLU A 640 22.95 50.32 32.04
N GLU A 641 21.92 50.94 31.46
CA GLU A 641 20.56 50.93 32.02
C GLU A 641 19.88 49.57 31.82
N GLY A 642 20.31 48.54 32.57
CA GLY A 642 19.73 47.20 32.47
C GLY A 642 20.22 46.17 33.51
N LEU A 643 19.44 45.10 33.62
CA LEU A 643 19.85 43.86 34.29
C LEU A 643 20.31 42.87 33.21
N ARG A 644 21.53 42.34 33.32
CA ARG A 644 22.01 41.24 32.45
C ARG A 644 21.77 39.89 33.10
N HIS A 645 21.36 38.91 32.29
CA HIS A 645 21.24 37.51 32.71
C HIS A 645 22.61 36.82 32.65
N PHE A 646 23.13 36.41 33.80
CA PHE A 646 24.32 35.57 33.89
C PHE A 646 23.98 34.20 34.46
N HIS A 647 24.58 33.15 33.94
CA HIS A 647 24.54 31.85 34.59
C HIS A 647 25.58 31.83 35.72
N LEU A 648 25.16 31.62 36.97
CA LEU A 648 26.02 31.71 38.16
C LEU A 648 26.17 30.35 38.84
N THR A 649 27.42 29.93 39.04
CA THR A 649 27.79 28.68 39.71
C THR A 649 28.38 28.93 41.11
N LEU A 650 27.73 28.35 42.13
CA LEU A 650 28.17 28.27 43.52
C LEU A 650 28.60 26.86 43.98
N ALA A 651 29.63 26.80 44.82
CA ALA A 651 30.12 25.58 45.47
C ALA A 651 31.05 25.89 46.67
N ALA A 652 31.01 25.08 47.72
CA ALA A 652 31.92 25.20 48.84
C ALA A 652 33.34 24.75 48.45
N VAL A 653 34.36 25.48 48.93
CA VAL A 653 35.72 24.96 49.02
C VAL A 653 35.91 24.36 50.39
N VAL A 654 36.50 23.17 50.44
CA VAL A 654 36.93 22.50 51.67
C VAL A 654 38.42 22.21 51.58
N ASP A 655 39.11 22.17 52.73
CA ASP A 655 40.48 21.67 52.81
C ASP A 655 40.53 20.15 52.77
N GLU A 656 41.75 19.62 52.85
CA GLU A 656 41.98 18.19 52.77
C GLU A 656 41.32 17.36 53.90
N THR A 657 40.95 17.98 55.02
CA THR A 657 40.27 17.33 56.15
C THR A 657 38.75 17.32 55.97
N GLY A 658 38.23 17.99 54.94
CA GLY A 658 36.81 18.24 54.74
C GLY A 658 36.30 19.48 55.48
N ALA A 659 37.16 20.26 56.13
CA ALA A 659 36.77 21.50 56.80
C ALA A 659 36.65 22.65 55.78
N LYS A 660 35.62 23.48 55.92
CA LYS A 660 35.24 24.47 54.90
C LYS A 660 36.12 25.72 54.90
N THR A 661 36.72 26.05 53.76
CA THR A 661 37.74 27.11 53.61
C THR A 661 37.34 28.26 52.69
N GLY A 662 36.37 28.11 51.76
CA GLY A 662 36.07 29.18 50.79
C GLY A 662 34.89 29.00 49.84
N TYR A 663 34.80 29.90 48.85
CA TYR A 663 33.77 30.02 47.80
C TYR A 663 34.31 30.81 46.58
N THR A 664 34.07 30.39 45.32
CA THR A 664 34.54 31.08 44.08
C THR A 664 33.52 31.23 42.94
N PHE A 665 32.91 32.40 42.85
CA PHE A 665 31.81 32.76 41.97
C PHE A 665 32.26 32.74 40.50
N VAL A 666 31.52 32.00 39.67
CA VAL A 666 31.72 31.92 38.21
C VAL A 666 30.46 32.46 37.55
N PHE A 667 30.60 33.52 36.76
CA PHE A 667 29.55 34.11 35.95
C PHE A 667 29.90 33.93 34.47
N SER A 668 28.95 33.44 33.68
CA SER A 668 29.10 33.30 32.22
C SER A 668 27.99 34.07 31.51
N ASP A 669 28.37 34.88 30.52
CA ASP A 669 27.43 35.63 29.67
C ASP A 669 26.97 34.73 28.51
N PHE A 670 25.66 34.60 28.34
CA PHE A 670 25.01 33.78 27.32
C PHE A 670 24.15 34.59 26.34
N SER A 671 24.04 35.92 26.49
CA SER A 671 22.96 36.76 25.93
C SER A 671 23.02 37.03 24.41
N GLY A 672 23.54 36.09 23.62
CA GLY A 672 23.62 36.19 22.16
C GLY A 672 24.19 34.96 21.42
N ALA A 673 24.39 33.82 22.10
CA ALA A 673 24.77 32.57 21.45
C ALA A 673 23.56 31.70 21.14
N GLU A 674 22.65 31.58 22.12
CA GLU A 674 21.50 30.68 22.09
C GLU A 674 20.55 30.98 20.92
N GLU A 675 20.24 32.25 20.66
CA GLU A 675 19.35 32.68 19.59
C GLU A 675 19.88 32.33 18.18
N ARG A 676 21.19 32.45 17.95
CA ARG A 676 21.82 32.06 16.67
C ARG A 676 21.92 30.55 16.51
N ILE A 677 22.30 29.82 17.57
CA ILE A 677 22.38 28.36 17.53
C ILE A 677 20.98 27.76 17.37
N ARG A 678 19.98 28.29 18.06
CA ARG A 678 18.57 27.86 17.95
C ARG A 678 18.01 28.14 16.56
N SER A 679 18.20 29.35 16.01
CA SER A 679 17.76 29.64 14.65
C SER A 679 18.49 28.81 13.60
N GLN A 680 19.80 28.55 13.75
CA GLN A 680 20.55 27.72 12.80
C GLN A 680 20.17 26.24 12.91
N ALA A 681 19.99 25.70 14.12
CA ALA A 681 19.54 24.31 14.33
C ALA A 681 18.09 24.09 13.87
N ILE A 682 17.19 25.05 14.11
CA ILE A 682 15.83 25.03 13.55
C ILE A 682 15.90 25.05 12.02
N ARG A 683 16.72 25.92 11.41
CA ARG A 683 16.91 25.93 9.96
C ARG A 683 17.46 24.59 9.45
N THR A 684 18.42 23.97 10.14
CA THR A 684 18.93 22.62 9.77
C THR A 684 17.89 21.51 9.93
N ILE A 685 17.00 21.58 10.93
CA ILE A 685 15.88 20.62 11.06
C ILE A 685 14.91 20.80 9.90
N LEU A 686 14.43 22.03 9.69
CA LEU A 686 13.52 22.41 8.61
C LEU A 686 14.10 22.11 7.22
N ASP A 687 15.42 22.23 7.03
CA ASP A 687 16.12 21.92 5.78
C ASP A 687 16.16 20.43 5.42
N ASN A 688 15.89 19.53 6.38
CA ASN A 688 15.96 18.07 6.22
C ASN A 688 14.64 17.37 6.58
N VAL A 689 13.55 18.11 6.77
CA VAL A 689 12.19 17.59 6.91
C VAL A 689 11.56 17.47 5.52
N PRO A 690 10.97 16.31 5.14
CA PRO A 690 10.48 16.08 3.77
C PRO A 690 9.12 16.74 3.45
N TYR A 691 8.53 17.48 4.40
CA TYR A 691 7.25 18.18 4.25
C TYR A 691 7.38 19.69 4.50
N GLY A 692 6.51 20.47 3.84
CA GLY A 692 6.49 21.93 3.84
C GLY A 692 6.00 22.50 5.17
N LEU A 693 6.91 22.84 6.07
CA LEU A 693 6.60 23.58 7.30
C LEU A 693 6.82 25.08 7.04
N LEU A 694 5.79 25.89 7.23
CA LEU A 694 5.88 27.35 7.16
C LEU A 694 5.00 28.01 8.22
N MET A 695 5.37 29.21 8.66
CA MET A 695 4.58 30.00 9.63
C MET A 695 3.99 31.23 8.96
N VAL A 696 2.79 31.59 9.39
CA VAL A 696 1.99 32.70 8.85
C VAL A 696 1.57 33.66 9.97
N ASP A 697 1.52 34.95 9.69
CA ASP A 697 1.02 36.01 10.57
C ASP A 697 -0.42 36.46 10.26
N SER A 698 -0.95 37.38 11.07
CA SER A 698 -2.30 37.95 10.92
C SER A 698 -2.48 38.88 9.71
N GLU A 699 -1.47 39.00 8.83
CA GLU A 699 -1.57 39.63 7.51
C GLU A 699 -1.47 38.59 6.38
N HIS A 700 -1.59 37.31 6.75
CA HIS A 700 -1.46 36.09 5.94
C HIS A 700 -0.08 35.92 5.28
N ARG A 701 0.96 36.59 5.80
CA ARG A 701 2.31 36.57 5.22
C ARG A 701 3.14 35.41 5.75
N VAL A 702 3.89 34.76 4.86
CA VAL A 702 4.86 33.73 5.26
C VAL A 702 6.09 34.36 5.92
N LEU A 703 6.42 33.88 7.11
CA LEU A 703 7.50 34.38 7.96
C LEU A 703 8.85 33.70 7.67
N GLU A 704 9.97 34.33 8.04
CA GLU A 704 11.28 33.68 7.92
C GLU A 704 11.35 32.43 8.82
N GLY A 705 11.92 31.35 8.30
CA GLY A 705 12.05 30.07 9.00
C GLY A 705 11.03 29.03 8.53
N TYR A 706 10.80 28.94 7.22
CA TYR A 706 10.12 27.85 6.55
C TYR A 706 11.09 26.71 6.15
N SER A 707 10.57 25.53 5.78
CA SER A 707 11.36 24.37 5.36
C SER A 707 11.76 24.39 3.89
N ARG A 708 12.91 23.78 3.56
CA ARG A 708 13.39 23.62 2.18
C ARG A 708 12.41 22.86 1.28
N ALA A 709 11.55 22.02 1.86
CA ALA A 709 10.45 21.38 1.15
C ALA A 709 9.42 22.38 0.59
N CYS A 710 9.26 23.57 1.20
CA CYS A 710 8.42 24.64 0.66
C CYS A 710 8.96 25.19 -0.67
N ASP A 711 10.27 25.37 -0.80
CA ASP A 711 10.90 25.82 -2.07
C ASP A 711 10.62 24.82 -3.22
N ALA A 712 10.58 23.52 -2.89
CA ALA A 712 10.27 22.43 -3.82
C ALA A 712 8.77 22.32 -4.16
N LEU A 713 7.88 22.54 -3.19
CA LEU A 713 6.42 22.56 -3.37
C LEU A 713 5.97 23.71 -4.27
N PHE A 714 6.40 24.94 -3.97
CA PHE A 714 6.01 26.15 -4.71
C PHE A 714 6.82 26.36 -6.01
N THR A 715 7.69 25.41 -6.38
CA THR A 715 8.34 25.31 -7.69
C THR A 715 9.14 26.57 -8.10
N ARG A 716 9.69 27.31 -7.13
CA ARG A 716 10.48 28.55 -7.34
C ARG A 716 11.96 28.29 -7.10
N GLN A 717 12.76 28.19 -8.17
CA GLN A 717 14.21 28.00 -8.07
C GLN A 717 14.94 29.28 -7.62
N GLY A 718 15.00 29.51 -6.31
CA GLY A 718 15.89 30.50 -5.69
C GLY A 718 15.27 31.87 -5.37
N GLU A 719 13.94 32.03 -5.50
CA GLU A 719 13.22 33.18 -4.93
C GLU A 719 12.83 32.89 -3.48
N LYS A 720 12.89 33.89 -2.59
CA LYS A 720 12.36 33.76 -1.22
C LYS A 720 10.84 33.90 -1.24
N ILE A 721 10.12 32.95 -0.63
CA ILE A 721 8.66 33.04 -0.39
C ILE A 721 8.29 33.88 0.86
N GLU A 722 9.29 34.43 1.55
CA GLU A 722 9.14 35.26 2.75
C GLU A 722 8.43 36.60 2.44
N GLY A 723 7.32 36.87 3.12
CA GLY A 723 6.51 38.09 2.98
C GLY A 723 5.40 38.04 1.93
N GLU A 724 5.39 37.01 1.07
CA GLU A 724 4.25 36.71 0.17
C GLU A 724 3.05 36.19 0.99
N THR A 725 1.82 36.35 0.48
CA THR A 725 0.62 35.81 1.15
C THR A 725 0.50 34.32 0.90
N LEU A 726 0.00 33.55 1.89
CA LEU A 726 -0.17 32.11 1.72
C LEU A 726 -1.13 31.78 0.57
N GLU A 727 -2.12 32.65 0.31
CA GLU A 727 -3.07 32.51 -0.80
C GLU A 727 -2.45 32.78 -2.19
N ASP A 728 -1.42 33.63 -2.29
CA ASP A 728 -0.60 33.76 -3.50
C ASP A 728 0.22 32.49 -3.74
N LEU A 729 0.89 32.00 -2.69
CA LEU A 729 1.82 30.86 -2.77
C LEU A 729 1.11 29.55 -3.11
N LEU A 730 -0.09 29.33 -2.58
CA LEU A 730 -0.95 28.19 -2.92
C LEU A 730 -1.63 28.33 -4.29
N GLY A 731 -1.50 29.47 -4.99
CA GLY A 731 -2.04 29.68 -6.32
C GLY A 731 -3.57 29.70 -6.40
N LEU A 732 -4.26 30.12 -5.33
CA LEU A 732 -5.71 29.99 -5.19
C LEU A 732 -6.48 30.90 -6.16
N ASP A 733 -7.58 30.37 -6.74
CA ASP A 733 -8.50 31.17 -7.57
C ASP A 733 -9.19 32.29 -6.76
N GLU A 734 -9.71 33.31 -7.44
CA GLU A 734 -10.27 34.52 -6.81
C GLU A 734 -11.40 34.23 -5.80
N ARG A 735 -12.19 33.15 -6.00
CA ARG A 735 -13.28 32.76 -5.10
C ARG A 735 -12.76 31.94 -3.92
N LEU A 736 -11.91 30.93 -4.18
CA LEU A 736 -11.33 30.10 -3.12
C LEU A 736 -10.40 30.91 -2.21
N ARG A 737 -9.63 31.83 -2.79
CA ARG A 737 -8.79 32.81 -2.10
C ARG A 737 -9.58 33.68 -1.11
N ALA A 738 -10.68 34.29 -1.57
CA ALA A 738 -11.53 35.11 -0.71
C ALA A 738 -12.15 34.30 0.45
N HIS A 739 -12.45 33.03 0.23
CA HIS A 739 -12.97 32.14 1.28
C HIS A 739 -11.88 31.71 2.27
N PHE A 740 -10.69 31.35 1.77
CA PHE A 740 -9.55 30.92 2.58
C PHE A 740 -9.02 32.06 3.45
N GLY A 741 -8.92 33.28 2.93
CA GLY A 741 -8.56 34.47 3.71
C GLY A 741 -9.54 34.67 4.89
N VAL A 742 -10.85 34.56 4.65
CA VAL A 742 -11.88 34.67 5.70
C VAL A 742 -11.79 33.54 6.74
N MET A 743 -11.28 32.35 6.39
CA MET A 743 -10.99 31.28 7.36
C MET A 743 -9.76 31.61 8.21
N LEU A 744 -8.71 32.18 7.62
CA LEU A 744 -7.52 32.64 8.35
C LEU A 744 -7.86 33.79 9.30
N ASP A 745 -8.60 34.81 8.83
CA ASP A 745 -9.11 35.92 9.66
C ASP A 745 -9.82 35.38 10.92
N GLN A 746 -10.70 34.38 10.77
CA GLN A 746 -11.43 33.76 11.88
C GLN A 746 -10.56 32.99 12.88
N ILE A 747 -9.41 32.45 12.43
CA ILE A 747 -8.42 31.79 13.28
C ILE A 747 -7.63 32.85 14.08
N PHE A 748 -7.23 33.95 13.44
CA PHE A 748 -6.50 35.03 14.12
C PHE A 748 -7.36 35.86 15.09
N ASP A 749 -8.64 36.11 14.74
CA ASP A 749 -9.62 36.76 15.62
C ASP A 749 -10.18 35.84 16.75
N ASP A 750 -9.75 34.57 16.80
CA ASP A 750 -10.12 33.57 17.83
C ASP A 750 -11.66 33.38 17.96
N ILE A 751 -12.39 33.49 16.84
CA ILE A 751 -13.86 33.57 16.78
C ILE A 751 -14.55 32.23 17.13
N PHE A 752 -13.88 31.12 16.82
CA PHE A 752 -14.35 29.77 17.08
C PHE A 752 -13.32 29.00 17.92
N PRO A 753 -13.74 27.95 18.67
CA PRO A 753 -12.80 27.04 19.33
C PRO A 753 -11.77 26.52 18.34
N GLU A 754 -10.51 26.42 18.75
CA GLU A 754 -9.36 26.16 17.88
C GLU A 754 -9.54 24.95 16.95
N GLU A 755 -10.08 23.84 17.47
CA GLU A 755 -10.43 22.64 16.70
C GLU A 755 -11.44 22.94 15.57
N VAL A 756 -12.44 23.78 15.82
CA VAL A 756 -13.51 24.17 14.88
C VAL A 756 -13.02 25.21 13.88
N ALA A 757 -12.09 26.08 14.28
CA ALA A 757 -11.46 27.05 13.38
C ALA A 757 -10.51 26.35 12.39
N LEU A 758 -9.72 25.39 12.87
CA LEU A 758 -8.78 24.62 12.05
C LEU A 758 -9.47 23.57 11.15
N ASP A 759 -10.55 22.92 11.59
CA ASP A 759 -11.26 21.91 10.77
C ASP A 759 -11.99 22.51 9.56
N GLN A 760 -12.25 23.82 9.55
CA GLN A 760 -12.79 24.56 8.41
C GLN A 760 -11.77 24.76 7.28
N LEU A 761 -10.47 24.65 7.55
CA LEU A 761 -9.44 24.78 6.50
C LEU A 761 -9.53 23.62 5.48
N PRO A 762 -9.37 23.90 4.18
CA PRO A 762 -9.39 22.86 3.15
C PRO A 762 -8.18 21.93 3.30
N LYS A 763 -8.43 20.72 3.82
CA LYS A 763 -7.42 19.69 4.14
C LYS A 763 -6.60 19.20 2.94
N ARG A 764 -7.02 19.53 1.72
CA ARG A 764 -6.34 19.24 0.45
C ARG A 764 -6.54 20.41 -0.50
N LEU A 765 -5.46 20.86 -1.14
CA LEU A 765 -5.46 21.93 -2.15
C LEU A 765 -4.65 21.53 -3.38
N SER A 766 -4.98 22.10 -4.55
CA SER A 766 -4.15 22.02 -5.75
C SER A 766 -3.33 23.30 -5.85
N SER A 767 -2.04 23.18 -6.15
CA SER A 767 -1.09 24.29 -6.29
C SER A 767 -0.29 24.08 -7.57
N GLY A 768 -0.79 24.62 -8.68
CA GLY A 768 -0.34 24.21 -10.01
C GLY A 768 -0.65 22.74 -10.27
N ASP A 769 0.30 22.01 -10.88
CA ASP A 769 0.17 20.59 -11.20
C ASP A 769 0.19 19.66 -9.97
N ARG A 770 0.48 20.19 -8.77
CA ARG A 770 0.65 19.42 -7.53
C ARG A 770 -0.55 19.47 -6.62
N TRP A 771 -0.70 18.43 -5.79
CA TRP A 771 -1.67 18.38 -4.69
C TRP A 771 -0.97 18.41 -3.35
N VAL A 772 -1.50 19.20 -2.43
CA VAL A 772 -0.91 19.47 -1.12
C VAL A 772 -1.94 19.14 -0.03
N SER A 773 -1.57 18.25 0.89
CA SER A 773 -2.33 18.02 2.13
C SER A 773 -2.02 19.16 3.09
N VAL A 774 -3.06 19.84 3.57
CA VAL A 774 -2.92 21.00 4.44
C VAL A 774 -3.35 20.62 5.84
N SER A 775 -2.45 20.82 6.80
CA SER A 775 -2.73 20.77 8.22
C SER A 775 -2.13 22.01 8.89
N ALA A 776 -2.76 22.49 9.95
CA ALA A 776 -2.35 23.72 10.61
C ALA A 776 -2.43 23.59 12.13
N SER A 777 -1.64 24.38 12.85
CA SER A 777 -1.63 24.45 14.31
C SER A 777 -1.39 25.89 14.75
N VAL A 778 -2.14 26.32 15.77
CA VAL A 778 -2.08 27.68 16.29
C VAL A 778 -0.90 27.84 17.25
N ILE A 779 -0.20 28.97 17.15
CA ILE A 779 0.84 29.39 18.09
C ILE A 779 0.33 30.65 18.80
N ARG A 780 -0.02 30.52 20.08
CA ARG A 780 -0.49 31.64 20.93
C ARG A 780 0.68 32.39 21.55
N GLY A 781 0.50 33.70 21.72
CA GLY A 781 1.44 34.59 22.40
C GLY A 781 1.33 34.52 23.94
N ASP A 782 2.22 35.23 24.64
CA ASP A 782 2.23 35.28 26.11
C ASP A 782 0.94 35.88 26.73
N GLY A 783 0.14 36.62 25.95
CA GLY A 783 -1.18 37.13 26.35
C GLY A 783 -2.34 36.13 26.15
N GLY A 784 -2.14 35.07 25.36
CA GLY A 784 -3.15 34.06 25.01
C GLY A 784 -3.79 34.25 23.63
N GLU A 785 -3.64 35.41 23.01
CA GLU A 785 -4.05 35.67 21.63
C GLU A 785 -3.27 34.82 20.60
N VAL A 786 -3.88 34.58 19.43
CA VAL A 786 -3.24 33.87 18.31
C VAL A 786 -2.17 34.76 17.68
N ALA A 787 -0.90 34.37 17.84
CA ALA A 787 0.24 35.16 17.36
C ALA A 787 0.73 34.72 15.98
N LYS A 788 0.64 33.42 15.67
CA LYS A 788 1.01 32.81 14.37
C LYS A 788 0.20 31.55 14.12
N VAL A 789 0.10 31.13 12.86
CA VAL A 789 -0.34 29.79 12.48
C VAL A 789 0.82 29.05 11.80
N LEU A 790 1.14 27.84 12.27
CA LEU A 790 2.09 26.93 11.65
C LEU A 790 1.34 26.01 10.69
N PHE A 791 1.68 26.07 9.41
CA PHE A 791 1.19 25.16 8.39
C PHE A 791 2.17 24.02 8.15
N ASN A 792 1.62 22.83 7.97
CA ASN A 792 2.30 21.63 7.52
C ASN A 792 1.65 21.15 6.22
N LEU A 793 2.45 21.19 5.15
CA LEU A 793 2.09 21.01 3.76
C LEU A 793 2.79 19.76 3.22
N LEU A 794 2.09 18.65 3.09
CA LEU A 794 2.65 17.41 2.51
C LEU A 794 2.31 17.35 1.02
N ASP A 795 3.30 17.11 0.17
CA ASP A 795 3.03 16.76 -1.24
C ASP A 795 2.29 15.41 -1.28
N ILE A 796 1.08 15.43 -1.79
CA ILE A 796 0.23 14.25 -1.97
C ILE A 796 -0.13 14.04 -3.44
N SER A 797 0.66 14.61 -4.37
CA SER A 797 0.39 14.48 -5.82
C SER A 797 0.29 13.02 -6.24
N GLU A 798 1.25 12.18 -5.83
CA GLU A 798 1.23 10.72 -6.09
C GLU A 798 0.05 10.00 -5.41
N LEU A 799 -0.37 10.43 -4.22
CA LEU A 799 -1.51 9.86 -3.51
C LEU A 799 -2.84 10.24 -4.18
N ILE A 800 -2.99 11.49 -4.63
CA ILE A 800 -4.17 11.94 -5.38
C ILE A 800 -4.19 11.32 -6.78
N GLU A 801 -3.04 11.11 -7.41
CA GLU A 801 -2.95 10.35 -8.66
C GLU A 801 -3.31 8.87 -8.44
N ALA A 802 -2.88 8.26 -7.33
CA ALA A 802 -3.28 6.91 -6.96
C ALA A 802 -4.79 6.79 -6.64
N GLU A 803 -5.36 7.73 -5.89
CA GLU A 803 -6.81 7.79 -5.61
C GLU A 803 -7.62 8.01 -6.89
N ARG A 804 -7.19 8.90 -7.79
CA ARG A 804 -7.81 9.12 -9.11
C ARG A 804 -7.67 7.90 -10.01
N SER A 805 -6.52 7.22 -9.97
CA SER A 805 -6.29 5.98 -10.71
C SER A 805 -7.21 4.86 -10.21
N GLU A 806 -7.41 4.76 -8.90
CA GLU A 806 -8.38 3.85 -8.30
C GLU A 806 -9.82 4.22 -8.68
N GLU A 807 -10.21 5.50 -8.61
CA GLU A 807 -11.55 5.98 -8.99
C GLU A 807 -11.83 5.69 -10.49
N ARG A 808 -10.86 5.97 -11.37
CA ARG A 808 -10.91 5.68 -12.81
C ARG A 808 -10.99 4.17 -13.07
N MET A 809 -10.19 3.35 -12.38
CA MET A 809 -10.23 1.88 -12.48
C MET A 809 -11.56 1.30 -11.98
N ARG A 810 -12.08 1.80 -10.85
CA ARG A 810 -13.39 1.45 -10.29
C ARG A 810 -14.52 1.80 -11.27
N GLY A 811 -14.39 2.91 -12.00
CA GLY A 811 -15.30 3.27 -13.08
C GLY A 811 -15.22 2.33 -14.28
N VAL A 812 -14.01 1.99 -14.73
CA VAL A 812 -13.78 1.00 -15.79
C VAL A 812 -14.38 -0.36 -15.43
N LEU A 813 -14.21 -0.84 -14.20
CA LEU A 813 -14.79 -2.09 -13.70
C LEU A 813 -16.32 -2.07 -13.69
N LYS A 814 -16.96 -0.98 -13.24
CA LYS A 814 -18.44 -0.83 -13.29
C LYS A 814 -18.98 -0.79 -14.72
N VAL A 815 -18.26 -0.14 -15.63
CA VAL A 815 -18.61 -0.16 -17.07
C VAL A 815 -18.47 -1.56 -17.65
N LEU A 816 -17.48 -2.36 -17.25
CA LEU A 816 -17.38 -3.76 -17.66
C LEU A 816 -18.54 -4.61 -17.12
N GLN A 817 -18.84 -4.49 -15.81
CA GLN A 817 -19.94 -5.22 -15.16
C GLN A 817 -21.31 -4.93 -15.79
N HIS A 818 -21.57 -3.67 -16.17
CA HIS A 818 -22.84 -3.24 -16.76
C HIS A 818 -22.70 -2.70 -18.21
N LYS A 819 -21.79 -3.31 -19.01
CA LYS A 819 -21.40 -2.90 -20.37
C LYS A 819 -22.58 -2.55 -21.29
N GLU A 820 -23.63 -3.35 -21.27
CA GLU A 820 -24.83 -3.17 -22.10
C GLU A 820 -25.65 -1.92 -21.74
N SER A 821 -25.72 -1.60 -20.45
CA SER A 821 -26.39 -0.40 -19.95
C SER A 821 -25.59 0.85 -20.32
N PHE A 822 -24.26 0.84 -20.09
CA PHE A 822 -23.40 1.97 -20.47
C PHE A 822 -23.35 2.19 -21.98
N ALA A 823 -23.25 1.11 -22.78
CA ALA A 823 -23.29 1.19 -24.24
C ALA A 823 -24.62 1.73 -24.76
N GLY A 824 -25.74 1.40 -24.09
CA GLY A 824 -27.04 1.98 -24.38
C GLY A 824 -27.07 3.48 -24.11
N PHE A 825 -26.66 3.89 -22.91
CA PHE A 825 -26.53 5.30 -22.52
C PHE A 825 -25.66 6.11 -23.50
N ALA A 826 -24.48 5.60 -23.86
CA ALA A 826 -23.53 6.26 -24.76
C ALA A 826 -24.16 6.61 -26.13
N ARG A 827 -24.91 5.68 -26.73
CA ARG A 827 -25.61 5.92 -28.01
C ARG A 827 -26.76 6.91 -27.86
N SER A 828 -27.56 6.81 -26.79
CA SER A 828 -28.64 7.76 -26.52
C SER A 828 -28.13 9.18 -26.29
N LEU A 829 -27.00 9.35 -25.58
CA LEU A 829 -26.37 10.65 -25.37
C LEU A 829 -25.83 11.22 -26.69
N ASP A 830 -25.11 10.42 -27.48
CA ASP A 830 -24.58 10.86 -28.76
C ASP A 830 -25.71 11.32 -29.70
N ALA A 831 -26.77 10.53 -29.85
CA ALA A 831 -27.94 10.88 -30.66
C ALA A 831 -28.62 12.20 -30.22
N ALA A 832 -28.81 12.39 -28.91
CA ALA A 832 -29.42 13.61 -28.37
C ALA A 832 -28.54 14.86 -28.59
N LEU A 833 -27.22 14.73 -28.42
CA LEU A 833 -26.28 15.81 -28.71
C LEU A 833 -26.23 16.11 -30.22
N ASP A 834 -26.29 15.09 -31.07
CA ASP A 834 -26.27 15.22 -32.53
C ASP A 834 -27.58 15.84 -33.10
N GLU A 835 -28.72 15.67 -32.41
CA GLU A 835 -29.97 16.40 -32.69
C GLU A 835 -29.86 17.88 -32.27
N LEU A 836 -29.48 18.14 -31.01
CA LEU A 836 -29.30 19.50 -30.47
C LEU A 836 -28.26 20.31 -31.27
N LEU A 837 -27.23 19.68 -31.81
CA LEU A 837 -26.21 20.32 -32.64
C LEU A 837 -26.67 20.62 -34.08
N ARG A 838 -27.74 19.97 -34.57
CA ARG A 838 -28.27 20.15 -35.94
C ARG A 838 -29.26 21.30 -36.08
N ASP A 839 -30.31 21.37 -35.27
CA ASP A 839 -31.39 22.36 -35.48
C ASP A 839 -30.99 23.75 -34.96
N THR A 840 -31.01 24.77 -35.83
CA THR A 840 -30.58 26.13 -35.50
C THR A 840 -31.69 27.09 -35.06
N GLU A 841 -32.98 26.80 -35.28
CA GLU A 841 -34.04 27.83 -35.18
C GLU A 841 -34.87 27.79 -33.89
N VAL A 842 -34.96 26.65 -33.20
CA VAL A 842 -35.57 26.57 -31.86
C VAL A 842 -34.73 25.71 -30.93
N ARG A 843 -34.17 26.34 -29.89
CA ARG A 843 -33.56 25.63 -28.73
C ARG A 843 -33.98 26.31 -27.45
N SER A 844 -34.65 25.61 -26.55
CA SER A 844 -34.79 26.08 -25.17
C SER A 844 -33.51 25.77 -24.39
N GLN A 845 -33.13 26.67 -23.48
CA GLN A 845 -32.10 26.38 -22.47
C GLN A 845 -32.53 25.24 -21.52
N GLY A 846 -33.81 24.88 -21.50
CA GLY A 846 -34.33 23.71 -20.78
C GLY A 846 -33.89 22.39 -21.41
N GLU A 847 -34.06 22.21 -22.72
CA GLU A 847 -33.73 20.96 -23.42
C GLU A 847 -32.24 20.60 -23.31
N MET A 848 -31.36 21.58 -23.61
CA MET A 848 -29.91 21.40 -23.51
C MET A 848 -29.49 21.06 -22.08
N ARG A 849 -30.09 21.72 -21.07
CA ARG A 849 -29.84 21.42 -19.66
C ARG A 849 -30.34 20.04 -19.24
N ARG A 850 -31.51 19.60 -19.71
CA ARG A 850 -32.06 18.26 -19.39
C ARG A 850 -31.18 17.13 -19.94
N ALA A 851 -30.68 17.27 -21.18
CA ALA A 851 -29.77 16.29 -21.78
C ALA A 851 -28.49 16.14 -20.96
N LEU A 852 -27.85 17.26 -20.60
CA LEU A 852 -26.65 17.28 -19.77
C LEU A 852 -26.90 16.77 -18.34
N HIS A 853 -28.01 17.16 -17.71
CA HIS A 853 -28.36 16.70 -16.36
C HIS A 853 -28.49 15.16 -16.28
N THR A 854 -29.15 14.58 -17.30
CA THR A 854 -29.30 13.13 -17.42
C THR A 854 -27.95 12.45 -17.65
N ALA A 855 -27.10 13.03 -18.51
CA ALA A 855 -25.75 12.53 -18.76
C ALA A 855 -24.88 12.50 -17.49
N LYS A 856 -24.84 13.61 -16.73
CA LYS A 856 -24.17 13.69 -15.42
C LYS A 856 -24.69 12.63 -14.45
N GLY A 857 -26.01 12.47 -14.39
CA GLY A 857 -26.68 11.51 -13.52
C GLY A 857 -26.30 10.05 -13.79
N VAL A 858 -26.10 9.67 -15.05
CA VAL A 858 -25.68 8.29 -15.42
C VAL A 858 -24.17 8.11 -15.23
N LEU A 859 -23.33 9.04 -15.68
CA LEU A 859 -21.87 8.95 -15.56
C LEU A 859 -21.42 8.76 -14.10
N ALA A 860 -22.06 9.45 -13.15
CA ALA A 860 -21.78 9.30 -11.72
C ALA A 860 -22.13 7.90 -11.17
N GLN A 861 -23.13 7.20 -11.72
CA GLN A 861 -23.45 5.82 -11.30
C GLN A 861 -22.33 4.86 -11.69
N PHE A 862 -21.78 5.04 -12.89
CA PHE A 862 -20.60 4.33 -13.39
C PHE A 862 -19.28 4.83 -12.76
N SER A 863 -19.32 5.72 -11.76
CA SER A 863 -18.13 6.33 -11.11
C SER A 863 -17.19 7.06 -12.08
N LEU A 864 -17.69 7.47 -13.26
CA LEU A 864 -16.97 8.26 -14.26
C LEU A 864 -17.02 9.75 -13.88
N ASN A 865 -16.51 10.04 -12.68
CA ASN A 865 -16.80 11.28 -11.96
C ASN A 865 -16.15 12.52 -12.60
N ASP A 866 -15.07 12.39 -13.37
CA ASP A 866 -14.46 13.51 -14.09
C ASP A 866 -15.38 14.11 -15.17
N LEU A 867 -15.95 13.28 -16.05
CA LEU A 867 -16.88 13.77 -17.08
C LEU A 867 -18.20 14.25 -16.45
N ALA A 868 -18.66 13.59 -15.38
CA ALA A 868 -19.81 14.07 -14.60
C ALA A 868 -19.57 15.46 -13.96
N ARG A 869 -18.33 15.73 -13.48
CA ARG A 869 -17.92 17.03 -12.93
C ARG A 869 -17.87 18.12 -14.01
N ARG A 870 -17.25 17.84 -15.15
CA ARG A 870 -17.18 18.77 -16.30
C ARG A 870 -18.57 19.13 -16.83
N ILE A 871 -19.50 18.18 -16.86
CA ILE A 871 -20.91 18.46 -17.20
C ILE A 871 -21.60 19.30 -16.11
N HIS A 872 -21.24 19.15 -14.83
CA HIS A 872 -21.75 20.00 -13.75
C HIS A 872 -21.31 21.47 -13.92
N GLU A 873 -20.05 21.70 -14.26
CA GLU A 873 -19.48 23.03 -14.50
C GLU A 873 -20.22 23.73 -15.67
N ILE A 874 -20.45 22.98 -16.76
CA ILE A 874 -21.25 23.43 -17.92
C ILE A 874 -22.72 23.67 -17.56
N GLU A 875 -23.30 22.90 -16.64
CA GLU A 875 -24.63 23.17 -16.11
C GLU A 875 -24.66 24.44 -15.25
N ASP A 876 -23.64 24.75 -14.47
CA ASP A 876 -23.68 25.90 -13.55
C ASP A 876 -23.50 27.24 -14.28
N GLU A 877 -23.11 27.21 -15.55
CA GLU A 877 -23.06 28.40 -16.40
C GLU A 877 -24.44 29.06 -16.64
N PRO A 878 -24.48 30.41 -16.83
CA PRO A 878 -25.71 31.15 -17.10
C PRO A 878 -26.45 30.73 -18.39
N SER A 879 -25.74 30.18 -19.38
CA SER A 879 -26.30 29.71 -20.65
C SER A 879 -25.44 28.64 -21.29
N ILE A 880 -26.01 27.46 -21.55
CA ILE A 880 -25.33 26.37 -22.25
C ILE A 880 -25.20 26.76 -23.73
N THR A 881 -24.01 26.56 -24.31
CA THR A 881 -23.69 26.93 -25.71
C THR A 881 -23.46 25.70 -26.59
N LEU A 882 -23.42 25.91 -27.91
CA LEU A 882 -23.02 24.86 -28.87
C LEU A 882 -21.55 24.47 -28.78
N ALA A 883 -20.70 25.26 -28.10
CA ALA A 883 -19.35 24.81 -27.79
C ALA A 883 -19.42 23.71 -26.71
N HIS A 884 -20.19 23.94 -25.65
CA HIS A 884 -20.24 23.02 -24.50
C HIS A 884 -20.93 21.69 -24.88
N LEU A 885 -21.93 21.72 -25.78
CA LEU A 885 -22.52 20.50 -26.34
C LEU A 885 -21.58 19.71 -27.26
N ARG A 886 -20.63 20.37 -27.93
CA ARG A 886 -19.56 19.68 -28.67
C ARG A 886 -18.53 19.11 -27.73
N GLU A 887 -18.09 19.91 -26.76
CA GLU A 887 -17.13 19.53 -25.72
C GLU A 887 -17.58 18.28 -24.94
N VAL A 888 -18.85 18.19 -24.52
CA VAL A 888 -19.38 17.00 -23.84
C VAL A 888 -19.45 15.79 -24.78
N ARG A 889 -19.76 15.99 -26.07
CA ARG A 889 -19.75 14.90 -27.06
C ARG A 889 -18.33 14.43 -27.36
N GLU A 890 -17.41 15.35 -27.56
CA GLU A 890 -15.98 15.12 -27.83
C GLU A 890 -15.33 14.41 -26.64
N ALA A 891 -15.53 14.89 -25.41
CA ALA A 891 -15.03 14.22 -24.20
C ALA A 891 -15.71 12.84 -23.95
N MET A 892 -16.95 12.62 -24.40
CA MET A 892 -17.58 11.30 -24.37
C MET A 892 -17.04 10.38 -25.47
N HIS A 893 -16.74 10.89 -26.66
CA HIS A 893 -16.08 10.15 -27.74
C HIS A 893 -14.65 9.78 -27.36
N GLU A 894 -13.86 10.73 -26.83
CA GLU A 894 -12.53 10.49 -26.25
C GLU A 894 -12.59 9.42 -25.16
N LEU A 895 -13.50 9.52 -24.19
CA LEU A 895 -13.67 8.50 -23.14
C LEU A 895 -13.99 7.11 -23.72
N LEU A 896 -14.81 7.04 -24.78
CA LEU A 896 -15.13 5.78 -25.46
C LEU A 896 -14.00 5.27 -26.35
N GLU A 897 -13.13 6.13 -26.87
CA GLU A 897 -11.97 5.78 -27.71
C GLU A 897 -10.75 5.37 -26.87
N GLU A 898 -10.42 6.12 -25.82
CA GLU A 898 -9.42 5.75 -24.79
C GLU A 898 -9.69 4.34 -24.24
N ASN A 899 -10.95 4.05 -23.96
CA ASN A 899 -11.38 2.77 -23.37
C ASN A 899 -11.93 1.79 -24.42
N ALA A 900 -11.85 2.08 -25.73
CA ALA A 900 -12.47 1.26 -26.78
C ALA A 900 -11.99 -0.20 -26.76
N ALA A 901 -10.70 -0.39 -26.48
CA ALA A 901 -10.07 -1.70 -26.39
C ALA A 901 -10.57 -2.51 -25.18
N VAL A 902 -10.77 -1.85 -24.02
CA VAL A 902 -11.23 -2.49 -22.78
C VAL A 902 -12.73 -2.75 -22.83
N TRP A 903 -13.52 -1.76 -23.22
CA TRP A 903 -14.98 -1.83 -23.15
C TRP A 903 -15.63 -2.50 -24.38
N ASP A 904 -15.04 -2.45 -25.59
CA ASP A 904 -15.71 -2.78 -26.87
C ASP A 904 -17.13 -2.15 -26.92
N ILE A 905 -17.16 -0.82 -26.81
CA ILE A 905 -18.37 0.00 -26.96
C ILE A 905 -18.13 0.96 -28.11
N SER A 906 -18.69 0.63 -29.28
CA SER A 906 -18.59 1.47 -30.47
C SER A 906 -19.78 2.42 -30.57
N HIS A 907 -19.50 3.72 -30.61
CA HIS A 907 -20.50 4.76 -30.90
C HIS A 907 -20.87 4.82 -32.40
N HIS A 908 -20.05 4.25 -33.29
CA HIS A 908 -20.31 4.21 -34.74
C HIS A 908 -21.30 3.13 -35.20
N ARG A 909 -21.68 2.15 -34.36
CA ARG A 909 -22.64 1.09 -34.74
C ARG A 909 -24.08 1.62 -34.65
N ARG A 910 -24.81 1.55 -35.76
CA ARG A 910 -26.24 1.92 -35.85
C ARG A 910 -27.12 0.90 -35.11
N ASP A 911 -28.30 1.32 -34.67
CA ASP A 911 -29.21 0.54 -33.81
C ASP A 911 -29.80 -0.77 -34.40
N ALA A 912 -29.34 -1.23 -35.57
CA ALA A 912 -29.92 -2.37 -36.29
C ALA A 912 -29.12 -3.69 -36.21
N ASP A 913 -27.87 -3.66 -35.73
CA ASP A 913 -26.95 -4.81 -35.83
C ASP A 913 -27.10 -5.82 -34.67
N ILE A 914 -28.15 -6.65 -34.73
CA ILE A 914 -28.35 -7.78 -33.81
C ILE A 914 -27.39 -8.93 -34.18
N ILE A 915 -26.40 -9.23 -33.32
CA ILE A 915 -25.44 -10.32 -33.52
C ILE A 915 -26.06 -11.66 -33.13
N VAL A 916 -26.67 -12.35 -34.10
CA VAL A 916 -27.33 -13.66 -33.88
C VAL A 916 -26.36 -14.82 -34.11
N ARG A 917 -26.23 -15.72 -33.13
CA ARG A 917 -25.43 -16.96 -33.29
C ARG A 917 -26.00 -17.86 -34.40
N PRO A 918 -25.16 -18.53 -35.21
CA PRO A 918 -25.63 -19.47 -36.25
C PRO A 918 -26.56 -20.57 -35.74
N SER A 919 -26.44 -20.99 -34.48
CA SER A 919 -27.35 -21.94 -33.83
C SER A 919 -28.75 -21.37 -33.61
N ALA A 920 -28.87 -20.13 -33.15
CA ALA A 920 -30.16 -19.46 -32.99
C ALA A 920 -30.86 -19.25 -34.35
N LEU A 921 -30.11 -18.87 -35.39
CA LEU A 921 -30.62 -18.84 -36.77
C LEU A 921 -31.11 -20.21 -37.26
N GLN A 922 -30.44 -21.31 -36.88
CA GLN A 922 -30.90 -22.67 -37.19
C GLN A 922 -32.16 -23.06 -36.40
N GLU A 923 -32.27 -22.70 -35.12
CA GLU A 923 -33.48 -22.92 -34.33
C GLU A 923 -34.69 -22.15 -34.87
N ILE A 924 -34.52 -20.87 -35.21
CA ILE A 924 -35.57 -20.04 -35.79
C ILE A 924 -36.00 -20.66 -37.13
N ARG A 925 -35.05 -21.05 -37.98
CA ARG A 925 -35.31 -21.76 -39.24
C ARG A 925 -36.04 -23.10 -39.02
N ALA A 926 -35.74 -23.84 -37.95
CA ALA A 926 -36.43 -25.09 -37.62
C ALA A 926 -37.86 -24.86 -37.11
N LYS A 927 -38.06 -23.89 -36.21
CA LYS A 927 -39.38 -23.48 -35.67
C LYS A 927 -40.30 -22.98 -36.80
N VAL A 928 -39.81 -22.04 -37.62
CA VAL A 928 -40.53 -21.50 -38.78
C VAL A 928 -40.75 -22.56 -39.87
N GLY A 929 -39.79 -23.46 -40.10
CA GLY A 929 -39.91 -24.58 -41.03
C GLY A 929 -40.90 -25.68 -40.59
N ALA A 930 -41.28 -25.71 -39.30
CA ALA A 930 -42.28 -26.60 -38.74
C ALA A 930 -43.68 -25.95 -38.61
N ALA A 931 -43.84 -24.68 -39.01
CA ALA A 931 -45.10 -23.96 -38.90
C ALA A 931 -46.19 -24.55 -39.82
N SER A 932 -47.42 -24.66 -39.29
CA SER A 932 -48.56 -25.24 -40.01
C SER A 932 -49.25 -24.29 -40.99
N SER A 933 -48.91 -23.00 -40.99
CA SER A 933 -49.44 -21.99 -41.91
C SER A 933 -48.44 -20.83 -42.08
N LEU A 934 -48.66 -19.98 -43.08
CA LEU A 934 -47.87 -18.76 -43.29
C LEU A 934 -48.03 -17.78 -42.12
N GLU A 935 -49.23 -17.67 -41.56
CA GLU A 935 -49.52 -16.81 -40.41
C GLU A 935 -48.82 -17.33 -39.13
N ALA A 936 -48.84 -18.64 -38.87
CA ALA A 936 -48.05 -19.22 -37.77
C ALA A 936 -46.54 -19.06 -38.00
N ALA A 937 -46.07 -19.13 -39.25
CA ALA A 937 -44.69 -18.86 -39.60
C ALA A 937 -44.29 -17.39 -39.34
N LYS A 938 -45.20 -16.44 -39.57
CA LYS A 938 -45.01 -15.01 -39.24
C LYS A 938 -45.01 -14.76 -37.73
N GLU A 939 -45.95 -15.36 -36.98
CA GLU A 939 -46.00 -15.23 -35.51
C GLU A 939 -44.71 -15.77 -34.89
N LEU A 940 -44.29 -16.99 -35.26
CA LEU A 940 -43.04 -17.60 -34.78
C LEU A 940 -41.77 -16.84 -35.20
N LEU A 941 -41.78 -16.14 -36.34
CA LEU A 941 -40.68 -15.27 -36.77
C LEU A 941 -40.66 -13.95 -35.97
N GLY A 942 -41.83 -13.37 -35.68
CA GLY A 942 -41.98 -12.17 -34.86
C GLY A 942 -41.55 -12.40 -33.40
N ASP A 943 -42.06 -13.47 -32.78
CA ASP A 943 -41.62 -13.92 -31.45
C ASP A 943 -40.11 -14.20 -31.41
N ALA A 944 -39.54 -14.75 -32.48
CA ALA A 944 -38.11 -15.00 -32.59
C ALA A 944 -37.27 -13.70 -32.67
N PHE A 945 -37.71 -12.69 -33.42
CA PHE A 945 -37.04 -11.38 -33.44
C PHE A 945 -37.15 -10.67 -32.08
N LEU A 946 -38.34 -10.68 -31.45
CA LEU A 946 -38.53 -10.12 -30.11
C LEU A 946 -37.65 -10.81 -29.06
N ALA A 947 -37.51 -12.14 -29.12
CA ALA A 947 -36.62 -12.90 -28.24
C ALA A 947 -35.11 -12.65 -28.47
N LEU A 948 -34.72 -11.95 -29.55
CA LEU A 948 -33.35 -11.51 -29.79
C LEU A 948 -33.09 -10.06 -29.29
N GLU A 949 -34.16 -9.27 -29.08
CA GLU A 949 -34.11 -7.90 -28.55
C GLU A 949 -34.31 -7.83 -27.02
N GLU A 950 -34.84 -8.89 -26.42
CA GLU A 950 -35.08 -8.98 -24.97
C GLU A 950 -33.81 -9.36 -24.18
N LYS A 951 -33.58 -8.70 -23.03
CA LYS A 951 -32.49 -9.01 -22.07
C LYS A 951 -33.04 -9.01 -20.63
N PRO A 952 -32.41 -9.71 -19.67
CA PRO A 952 -32.83 -9.68 -18.27
C PRO A 952 -32.83 -8.25 -17.70
N PHE A 953 -33.78 -7.92 -16.81
CA PHE A 953 -33.93 -6.59 -16.25
C PHE A 953 -32.63 -6.02 -15.64
N GLY A 954 -31.89 -6.81 -14.85
CA GLY A 954 -30.62 -6.37 -14.24
C GLY A 954 -29.54 -5.94 -15.26
N VAL A 955 -29.56 -6.52 -16.47
CA VAL A 955 -28.64 -6.15 -17.57
C VAL A 955 -29.06 -4.83 -18.25
N VAL A 956 -30.36 -4.51 -18.22
CA VAL A 956 -30.93 -3.30 -18.84
C VAL A 956 -30.90 -2.10 -17.89
N ALA A 957 -31.12 -2.33 -16.60
CA ALA A 957 -31.33 -1.29 -15.59
C ALA A 957 -30.05 -0.70 -14.98
N GLY A 958 -28.91 -1.39 -15.09
CA GLY A 958 -27.62 -0.93 -14.55
C GLY A 958 -27.51 -1.08 -13.02
N PRO A 959 -26.53 -0.41 -12.38
CA PRO A 959 -26.19 -0.58 -10.96
C PRO A 959 -27.19 0.09 -9.99
N LEU A 960 -28.48 -0.25 -10.08
CA LEU A 960 -29.55 0.34 -9.27
C LEU A 960 -29.30 0.20 -7.76
N ARG A 961 -28.78 -0.95 -7.32
CA ARG A 961 -28.44 -1.23 -5.92
C ARG A 961 -27.46 -0.21 -5.37
N GLU A 962 -26.28 -0.16 -5.98
CA GLU A 962 -25.19 0.71 -5.55
C GLU A 962 -25.58 2.19 -5.65
N SER A 963 -26.34 2.56 -6.69
CA SER A 963 -26.86 3.92 -6.86
C SER A 963 -27.81 4.32 -5.73
N CYS A 964 -28.70 3.41 -5.30
CA CYS A 964 -29.61 3.64 -4.19
C CYS A 964 -28.86 3.72 -2.86
N GLU A 965 -28.00 2.74 -2.56
CA GLU A 965 -27.25 2.62 -1.31
C GLU A 965 -26.23 3.77 -1.12
N LEU A 966 -25.54 4.19 -2.18
CA LEU A 966 -24.62 5.34 -2.15
C LEU A 966 -25.35 6.67 -1.93
N HIS A 967 -26.50 6.87 -2.56
CA HIS A 967 -27.29 8.09 -2.38
C HIS A 967 -27.94 8.12 -0.98
N ALA A 968 -28.41 6.97 -0.49
CA ALA A 968 -28.89 6.76 0.88
C ALA A 968 -27.82 7.08 1.94
N ALA A 969 -26.58 6.62 1.74
CA ALA A 969 -25.44 6.97 2.58
C ALA A 969 -25.16 8.49 2.58
N LYS A 970 -25.10 9.12 1.39
CA LYS A 970 -24.91 10.58 1.24
C LYS A 970 -26.00 11.44 1.91
N ARG A 971 -27.17 10.88 2.20
CA ARG A 971 -28.27 11.55 2.92
C ARG A 971 -28.39 11.17 4.40
N GLY A 972 -27.48 10.34 4.94
CA GLY A 972 -27.57 9.86 6.33
C GLY A 972 -28.77 8.95 6.60
N LYS A 973 -29.31 8.31 5.55
CA LYS A 973 -30.48 7.42 5.60
C LYS A 973 -30.11 6.04 5.03
N PRO A 974 -29.27 5.22 5.68
CA PRO A 974 -28.95 3.88 5.16
C PRO A 974 -30.24 3.06 4.99
N VAL A 975 -30.41 2.44 3.81
CA VAL A 975 -31.60 1.63 3.44
C VAL A 975 -31.20 0.18 3.17
N HIS A 976 -32.17 -0.73 3.26
CA HIS A 976 -32.08 -2.07 2.72
C HIS A 976 -32.69 -2.06 1.30
N PHE A 977 -31.92 -2.51 0.31
CA PHE A 977 -32.35 -2.53 -1.09
C PHE A 977 -32.54 -3.96 -1.62
N GLU A 978 -33.58 -4.18 -2.42
CA GLU A 978 -33.94 -5.48 -3.01
C GLU A 978 -34.43 -5.34 -4.46
N ILE A 979 -34.09 -6.30 -5.32
CA ILE A 979 -34.70 -6.45 -6.66
C ILE A 979 -35.37 -7.82 -6.70
N VAL A 980 -36.61 -7.87 -7.19
CA VAL A 980 -37.41 -9.10 -7.35
C VAL A 980 -37.83 -9.21 -8.82
N GLY A 981 -37.50 -10.32 -9.48
CA GLY A 981 -37.71 -10.50 -10.92
C GLY A 981 -36.60 -9.91 -11.79
N GLU A 982 -35.37 -9.82 -11.27
CA GLU A 982 -34.21 -9.30 -12.02
C GLU A 982 -33.90 -10.09 -13.31
N GLU A 983 -34.27 -11.38 -13.32
CA GLU A 983 -34.14 -12.31 -14.44
C GLU A 983 -35.21 -12.14 -15.53
N VAL A 984 -36.28 -11.37 -15.28
CA VAL A 984 -37.39 -11.18 -16.22
C VAL A 984 -36.88 -10.57 -17.52
N ALA A 985 -37.21 -11.20 -18.66
CA ALA A 985 -36.77 -10.76 -19.98
C ALA A 985 -37.57 -9.53 -20.46
N VAL A 986 -36.85 -8.43 -20.70
CA VAL A 986 -37.39 -7.10 -21.02
C VAL A 986 -36.96 -6.67 -22.43
N PRO A 987 -37.89 -6.22 -23.30
CA PRO A 987 -37.55 -5.69 -24.62
C PRO A 987 -36.63 -4.46 -24.54
N SER A 988 -35.52 -4.46 -25.29
CA SER A 988 -34.54 -3.35 -25.30
C SER A 988 -35.14 -1.97 -25.62
N ARG A 989 -36.30 -1.92 -26.29
CA ARG A 989 -37.05 -0.67 -26.57
C ARG A 989 -37.48 0.11 -25.32
N TYR A 990 -37.48 -0.50 -24.14
CA TYR A 990 -37.84 0.17 -22.88
C TYR A 990 -36.66 0.77 -22.11
N ARG A 991 -35.41 0.60 -22.58
CA ARG A 991 -34.19 0.98 -21.84
C ARG A 991 -34.23 2.43 -21.31
N GLU A 992 -34.70 3.37 -22.11
CA GLU A 992 -34.78 4.80 -21.74
C GLU A 992 -35.78 5.04 -20.59
N ALA A 993 -37.01 4.52 -20.72
CA ALA A 993 -38.03 4.59 -19.68
C ALA A 993 -37.63 3.87 -18.37
N LEU A 994 -36.77 2.86 -18.45
CA LEU A 994 -36.25 2.12 -17.30
C LEU A 994 -35.05 2.82 -16.64
N GLY A 995 -34.23 3.59 -17.38
CA GLY A 995 -33.20 4.45 -16.79
C GLY A 995 -33.78 5.46 -15.79
N CYS A 996 -35.02 5.89 -16.01
CA CYS A 996 -35.77 6.78 -15.12
C CYS A 996 -36.08 6.19 -13.73
N ILE A 997 -35.91 4.87 -13.52
CA ILE A 997 -36.06 4.23 -12.20
C ILE A 997 -35.09 4.85 -11.16
N THR A 998 -33.92 5.31 -11.60
CA THR A 998 -32.95 6.00 -10.74
C THR A 998 -33.52 7.28 -10.11
N HIS A 999 -34.41 8.01 -10.80
CA HIS A 999 -35.14 9.15 -10.22
C HIS A 999 -36.19 8.72 -9.19
N LEU A 1000 -36.87 7.58 -9.42
CA LEU A 1000 -37.83 7.02 -8.46
C LEU A 1000 -37.11 6.61 -7.16
N LEU A 1001 -36.02 5.84 -7.27
CA LEU A 1001 -35.20 5.44 -6.13
C LEU A 1001 -34.64 6.64 -5.37
N ARG A 1002 -34.16 7.66 -6.10
CA ARG A 1002 -33.71 8.91 -5.49
C ARG A 1002 -34.83 9.64 -4.75
N ASN A 1003 -36.05 9.67 -5.29
CA ASN A 1003 -37.20 10.31 -4.63
C ASN A 1003 -37.67 9.52 -3.41
N SER A 1004 -37.65 8.19 -3.45
CA SER A 1004 -37.88 7.36 -2.26
C SER A 1004 -36.83 7.61 -1.18
N VAL A 1005 -35.55 7.79 -1.53
CA VAL A 1005 -34.49 8.16 -0.55
C VAL A 1005 -34.62 9.60 -0.05
N ASP A 1006 -34.75 10.60 -0.93
CA ASP A 1006 -34.79 12.02 -0.55
C ASP A 1006 -36.10 12.34 0.21
N HIS A 1007 -37.24 11.91 -0.33
CA HIS A 1007 -38.58 12.35 0.09
C HIS A 1007 -39.50 11.25 0.64
N GLY A 1008 -39.34 9.98 0.26
CA GLY A 1008 -40.17 8.86 0.77
C GLY A 1008 -39.81 8.43 2.20
N VAL A 1009 -38.62 7.86 2.39
CA VAL A 1009 -38.20 7.25 3.66
C VAL A 1009 -37.72 8.26 4.69
N GLU A 1010 -38.00 7.97 5.95
CA GLU A 1010 -37.69 8.80 7.11
C GLU A 1010 -36.35 8.39 7.75
N THR A 1011 -35.71 9.30 8.51
CA THR A 1011 -34.50 8.95 9.28
C THR A 1011 -34.87 8.01 10.44
N ARG A 1012 -33.89 7.23 10.95
CA ARG A 1012 -34.11 6.28 12.07
C ARG A 1012 -34.81 6.88 13.29
N ALA A 1013 -34.59 8.15 13.60
CA ALA A 1013 -35.23 8.85 14.72
C ALA A 1013 -36.71 9.23 14.45
N ALA A 1014 -37.14 9.27 13.20
CA ALA A 1014 -38.47 9.71 12.76
C ALA A 1014 -39.41 8.54 12.38
N ARG A 1015 -38.94 7.29 12.39
CA ARG A 1015 -39.68 6.12 11.90
C ARG A 1015 -40.69 5.48 12.87
N GLY A 1016 -40.72 5.92 14.14
CA GLY A 1016 -41.70 5.44 15.12
C GLY A 1016 -41.65 3.93 15.31
N ASP A 1017 -42.79 3.25 15.11
CA ASP A 1017 -42.95 1.80 15.29
C ASP A 1017 -42.48 0.95 14.07
N LYS A 1018 -41.99 1.58 12.99
CA LYS A 1018 -41.48 0.90 11.78
C LYS A 1018 -40.11 0.24 12.02
N PRO A 1019 -39.67 -0.69 11.13
CA PRO A 1019 -38.30 -1.19 11.12
C PRO A 1019 -37.25 -0.05 11.13
N PRO A 1020 -36.15 -0.18 11.89
CA PRO A 1020 -35.20 0.92 12.13
C PRO A 1020 -34.31 1.29 10.93
N VAL A 1021 -34.35 0.46 9.88
CA VAL A 1021 -33.76 0.68 8.55
C VAL A 1021 -34.93 0.69 7.56
N PRO A 1022 -35.05 1.66 6.63
CA PRO A 1022 -36.06 1.63 5.57
C PRO A 1022 -35.76 0.57 4.52
N THR A 1023 -36.81 -0.03 3.96
CA THR A 1023 -36.70 -0.91 2.79
C THR A 1023 -37.14 -0.18 1.53
N ILE A 1024 -36.36 -0.30 0.46
CA ILE A 1024 -36.72 0.11 -0.91
C ILE A 1024 -36.54 -1.10 -1.84
N ARG A 1025 -37.58 -1.44 -2.60
CA ARG A 1025 -37.59 -2.60 -3.51
C ARG A 1025 -37.93 -2.19 -4.94
N VAL A 1026 -37.31 -2.86 -5.91
CA VAL A 1026 -37.76 -2.90 -7.32
C VAL A 1026 -38.40 -4.25 -7.60
N GLU A 1027 -39.67 -4.27 -8.01
CA GLU A 1027 -40.43 -5.47 -8.38
C GLU A 1027 -40.69 -5.47 -9.89
N VAL A 1028 -40.38 -6.58 -10.57
CA VAL A 1028 -40.49 -6.73 -12.02
C VAL A 1028 -41.39 -7.91 -12.36
N ASP A 1029 -42.39 -7.70 -13.22
CA ASP A 1029 -43.38 -8.71 -13.61
C ASP A 1029 -43.72 -8.64 -15.12
N ARG A 1030 -44.18 -9.78 -15.67
CA ARG A 1030 -44.67 -9.89 -17.05
C ARG A 1030 -45.88 -10.82 -17.10
N GLY A 1031 -47.08 -10.24 -17.20
CA GLY A 1031 -48.36 -10.95 -17.18
C GLY A 1031 -49.47 -10.19 -17.90
N ASP A 1032 -50.54 -10.88 -18.30
CA ASP A 1032 -51.73 -10.31 -18.97
C ASP A 1032 -51.46 -9.54 -20.28
N GLY A 1033 -50.31 -9.77 -20.93
CA GLY A 1033 -49.89 -8.99 -22.10
C GLY A 1033 -49.33 -7.60 -21.75
N LEU A 1034 -48.95 -7.40 -20.48
CA LEU A 1034 -48.27 -6.23 -19.96
C LEU A 1034 -46.91 -6.63 -19.35
N PHE A 1035 -45.99 -5.68 -19.36
CA PHE A 1035 -44.74 -5.70 -18.60
C PHE A 1035 -44.84 -4.61 -17.51
N ARG A 1036 -44.46 -4.93 -16.27
CA ARG A 1036 -44.61 -4.06 -15.09
C ARG A 1036 -43.29 -3.93 -14.36
N VAL A 1037 -42.95 -2.70 -13.95
CA VAL A 1037 -41.83 -2.45 -13.02
C VAL A 1037 -42.30 -1.49 -11.94
N ALA A 1038 -42.31 -1.93 -10.69
CA ALA A 1038 -42.71 -1.12 -9.54
C ALA A 1038 -41.53 -0.79 -8.63
N VAL A 1039 -41.42 0.47 -8.24
CA VAL A 1039 -40.56 0.90 -7.13
C VAL A 1039 -41.44 1.04 -5.90
N VAL A 1040 -41.02 0.40 -4.81
CA VAL A 1040 -41.77 0.32 -3.54
C VAL A 1040 -40.90 0.81 -2.39
N ASP A 1041 -41.37 1.77 -1.60
CA ASP A 1041 -40.75 2.16 -0.33
C ASP A 1041 -41.71 2.02 0.86
N ASP A 1042 -41.15 1.72 2.04
CA ASP A 1042 -41.88 1.64 3.32
C ASP A 1042 -41.96 3.00 4.04
N GLY A 1043 -41.80 4.10 3.30
CA GLY A 1043 -41.66 5.46 3.83
C GLY A 1043 -42.97 6.09 4.30
N ARG A 1044 -42.98 7.42 4.44
CA ARG A 1044 -44.14 8.15 4.99
C ARG A 1044 -45.31 8.30 4.02
N GLY A 1045 -45.16 7.85 2.77
CA GLY A 1045 -46.13 8.06 1.69
C GLY A 1045 -46.20 9.51 1.21
N ILE A 1046 -47.04 9.75 0.22
CA ILE A 1046 -47.20 11.04 -0.47
C ILE A 1046 -48.31 11.86 0.17
N ASP A 1047 -48.01 13.10 0.50
CA ASP A 1047 -48.97 14.04 1.07
C ASP A 1047 -49.70 14.84 -0.03
N GLY A 1048 -50.87 14.34 -0.43
CA GLY A 1048 -51.72 14.97 -1.45
C GLY A 1048 -52.24 16.35 -1.07
N ASP A 1049 -52.44 16.65 0.22
CA ASP A 1049 -52.89 17.96 0.67
C ASP A 1049 -51.75 19.00 0.61
N ALA A 1050 -50.50 18.59 0.89
CA ALA A 1050 -49.33 19.46 0.76
C ALA A 1050 -48.98 19.75 -0.72
N LEU A 1051 -49.13 18.77 -1.61
CA LEU A 1051 -49.07 18.99 -3.07
C LEU A 1051 -50.16 19.97 -3.52
N SER A 1052 -51.40 19.74 -3.07
CA SER A 1052 -52.55 20.61 -3.36
C SER A 1052 -52.33 22.06 -2.87
N ALA A 1053 -51.84 22.25 -1.64
CA ALA A 1053 -51.55 23.57 -1.10
C ALA A 1053 -50.49 24.31 -1.94
N ARG A 1054 -49.48 23.59 -2.45
CA ARG A 1054 -48.47 24.15 -3.37
C ARG A 1054 -49.06 24.47 -4.75
N ALA A 1055 -49.99 23.67 -5.28
CA ALA A 1055 -50.69 23.95 -6.53
C ALA A 1055 -51.57 25.21 -6.47
N VAL A 1056 -52.16 25.54 -5.30
CA VAL A 1056 -52.82 26.85 -5.09
C VAL A 1056 -51.77 27.97 -4.96
N ALA A 1057 -50.69 27.74 -4.22
CA ALA A 1057 -49.66 28.76 -3.97
C ALA A 1057 -48.88 29.15 -5.24
N SER A 1058 -48.67 28.24 -6.19
CA SER A 1058 -48.10 28.51 -7.51
C SER A 1058 -49.11 29.15 -8.49
N GLY A 1059 -50.40 29.18 -8.13
CA GLY A 1059 -51.48 29.66 -9.01
C GLY A 1059 -51.84 28.67 -10.13
N MET A 1060 -51.42 27.41 -10.03
CA MET A 1060 -51.66 26.38 -11.04
C MET A 1060 -53.12 25.88 -11.05
N LEU A 1061 -53.70 25.71 -9.86
CA LEU A 1061 -55.10 25.29 -9.67
C LEU A 1061 -55.77 26.19 -8.64
N ASP A 1062 -57.06 26.45 -8.79
CA ASP A 1062 -57.84 27.13 -7.77
C ASP A 1062 -58.34 26.17 -6.66
N ALA A 1063 -58.72 26.75 -5.52
CA ALA A 1063 -59.18 25.99 -4.36
C ALA A 1063 -60.56 25.33 -4.53
N ALA A 1064 -61.29 25.59 -5.63
CA ALA A 1064 -62.54 24.90 -5.96
C ALA A 1064 -62.24 23.63 -6.76
N ALA A 1065 -61.36 23.70 -7.76
CA ALA A 1065 -60.93 22.52 -8.52
C ALA A 1065 -60.34 21.43 -7.61
N ILE A 1066 -59.46 21.82 -6.69
CA ILE A 1066 -58.83 20.90 -5.72
C ILE A 1066 -59.85 20.28 -4.74
N ALA A 1067 -60.97 20.95 -4.46
CA ALA A 1067 -62.01 20.44 -3.59
C ALA A 1067 -62.88 19.34 -4.27
N GLU A 1068 -62.81 19.22 -5.60
CA GLU A 1068 -63.48 18.15 -6.36
C GLU A 1068 -62.53 16.96 -6.68
N MET A 1069 -61.22 17.13 -6.50
CA MET A 1069 -60.20 16.10 -6.75
C MET A 1069 -60.15 15.04 -5.64
N SER A 1070 -60.09 13.76 -6.03
CA SER A 1070 -59.77 12.64 -5.14
C SER A 1070 -58.31 12.67 -4.68
N GLU A 1071 -57.99 11.95 -3.59
CA GLU A 1071 -56.60 11.81 -3.10
C GLU A 1071 -55.64 11.29 -4.19
N ARG A 1072 -56.13 10.45 -5.11
CA ARG A 1072 -55.35 9.96 -6.24
C ARG A 1072 -55.01 11.10 -7.21
N GLU A 1073 -56.00 11.90 -7.60
CA GLU A 1073 -55.78 13.05 -8.49
C GLU A 1073 -54.89 14.11 -7.82
N LYS A 1074 -54.99 14.29 -6.50
CA LYS A 1074 -54.05 15.13 -5.72
C LYS A 1074 -52.62 14.57 -5.72
N GLN A 1075 -52.44 13.25 -5.64
CA GLN A 1075 -51.13 12.60 -5.74
C GLN A 1075 -50.55 12.70 -7.16
N GLU A 1076 -51.38 12.58 -8.19
CA GLU A 1076 -50.97 12.70 -9.60
C GLU A 1076 -50.46 14.12 -9.99
N LEU A 1077 -50.63 15.14 -9.13
CA LEU A 1077 -49.98 16.45 -9.23
C LEU A 1077 -48.45 16.41 -9.10
N LEU A 1078 -47.86 15.32 -8.57
CA LEU A 1078 -46.41 15.20 -8.41
C LEU A 1078 -45.63 15.15 -9.74
N PHE A 1079 -46.33 14.98 -10.86
CA PHE A 1079 -45.78 14.89 -12.21
C PHE A 1079 -45.77 16.23 -12.97
N GLU A 1080 -46.20 17.33 -12.34
CA GLU A 1080 -46.32 18.63 -12.98
C GLU A 1080 -45.03 19.47 -12.85
N ASP A 1081 -44.52 19.99 -13.97
CA ASP A 1081 -43.23 20.70 -14.13
C ASP A 1081 -42.97 21.87 -13.14
N THR A 1082 -43.98 22.34 -12.42
CA THR A 1082 -43.90 23.51 -11.53
C THR A 1082 -43.96 23.19 -10.03
N LEU A 1083 -44.12 21.92 -9.64
CA LEU A 1083 -44.40 21.52 -8.25
C LEU A 1083 -43.26 20.71 -7.60
N SER A 1084 -42.18 21.39 -7.20
CA SER A 1084 -41.16 20.82 -6.30
C SER A 1084 -41.60 20.87 -4.83
N THR A 1085 -41.15 19.91 -4.02
CA THR A 1085 -41.61 19.71 -2.63
C THR A 1085 -40.64 20.20 -1.53
N ALA A 1086 -39.52 20.83 -1.90
CA ALA A 1086 -38.58 21.45 -0.96
C ALA A 1086 -38.97 22.90 -0.61
N GLU A 1087 -38.70 23.33 0.62
CA GLU A 1087 -38.82 24.75 1.03
C GLU A 1087 -37.46 25.50 0.94
N GLU A 1088 -36.35 24.78 0.80
CA GLU A 1088 -35.02 25.32 0.55
C GLU A 1088 -34.48 24.82 -0.80
N ILE A 1089 -33.91 25.73 -1.59
CA ILE A 1089 -33.22 25.39 -2.84
C ILE A 1089 -31.77 25.04 -2.49
N THR A 1090 -31.50 23.77 -2.22
CA THR A 1090 -30.12 23.26 -2.15
C THR A 1090 -29.61 22.90 -3.54
N ASP A 1091 -28.34 23.20 -3.85
CA ASP A 1091 -27.75 23.08 -5.19
C ASP A 1091 -27.84 21.66 -5.81
N THR A 1092 -27.99 20.63 -4.97
CA THR A 1092 -28.18 19.23 -5.45
C THR A 1092 -29.57 18.91 -5.99
N SER A 1093 -30.55 19.82 -5.96
CA SER A 1093 -31.95 19.55 -6.37
C SER A 1093 -32.62 20.70 -7.15
N GLY A 1094 -31.82 21.51 -7.86
CA GLY A 1094 -32.33 22.64 -8.64
C GLY A 1094 -33.29 22.24 -9.80
N ARG A 1095 -34.39 22.98 -9.92
CA ARG A 1095 -35.28 23.08 -11.12
C ARG A 1095 -36.21 21.90 -11.46
N GLY A 1096 -36.47 20.94 -10.56
CA GLY A 1096 -37.75 20.21 -10.53
C GLY A 1096 -38.10 19.25 -11.69
N VAL A 1097 -37.15 18.83 -12.52
CA VAL A 1097 -37.41 18.05 -13.76
C VAL A 1097 -37.86 16.58 -13.53
N GLY A 1098 -37.55 16.01 -12.36
CA GLY A 1098 -37.46 14.56 -12.17
C GLY A 1098 -38.70 13.74 -12.57
N MET A 1099 -39.90 14.08 -12.08
CA MET A 1099 -41.09 13.23 -12.24
C MET A 1099 -41.82 13.43 -13.58
N ALA A 1100 -41.91 14.66 -14.07
CA ALA A 1100 -42.45 14.95 -15.41
C ALA A 1100 -41.66 14.19 -16.49
N ALA A 1101 -40.32 14.14 -16.38
CA ALA A 1101 -39.47 13.36 -17.26
C ALA A 1101 -39.75 11.85 -17.20
N VAL A 1102 -39.99 11.27 -16.02
CA VAL A 1102 -40.40 9.85 -15.88
C VAL A 1102 -41.71 9.59 -16.63
N ARG A 1103 -42.73 10.44 -16.46
CA ARG A 1103 -44.01 10.29 -17.18
C ARG A 1103 -43.80 10.34 -18.70
N ALA A 1104 -43.08 11.36 -19.19
CA ALA A 1104 -42.82 11.54 -20.61
C ALA A 1104 -42.06 10.37 -21.25
N ALA A 1105 -41.01 9.85 -20.60
CA ALA A 1105 -40.22 8.72 -21.11
C ALA A 1105 -41.04 7.41 -21.15
N VAL A 1106 -41.94 7.21 -20.19
CA VAL A 1106 -42.83 6.03 -20.14
C VAL A 1106 -43.96 6.13 -21.18
N GLU A 1107 -44.53 7.32 -21.38
CA GLU A 1107 -45.57 7.56 -22.40
C GLU A 1107 -45.01 7.48 -23.83
N ALA A 1108 -43.76 7.88 -24.06
CA ALA A 1108 -43.09 7.77 -25.37
C ALA A 1108 -43.01 6.32 -25.91
N VAL A 1109 -42.94 5.33 -25.02
CA VAL A 1109 -42.96 3.89 -25.35
C VAL A 1109 -44.37 3.26 -25.24
N ALA A 1110 -45.41 4.09 -25.27
CA ALA A 1110 -46.83 3.74 -25.08
C ALA A 1110 -47.15 3.03 -23.74
N GLY A 1111 -46.32 3.27 -22.73
CA GLY A 1111 -46.59 2.87 -21.35
C GLY A 1111 -47.45 3.89 -20.59
N ARG A 1112 -47.64 3.65 -19.30
CA ARG A 1112 -48.27 4.56 -18.34
C ARG A 1112 -47.62 4.43 -16.96
N VAL A 1113 -47.68 5.49 -16.17
CA VAL A 1113 -47.27 5.48 -14.76
C VAL A 1113 -48.50 5.38 -13.86
N LEU A 1114 -48.43 4.54 -12.83
CA LEU A 1114 -49.42 4.42 -11.76
C LEU A 1114 -48.75 4.74 -10.42
N VAL A 1115 -49.48 5.40 -9.53
CA VAL A 1115 -49.01 5.70 -8.16
C VAL A 1115 -50.08 5.24 -7.17
N GLU A 1116 -49.64 4.49 -6.16
CA GLU A 1116 -50.44 4.08 -5.02
C GLU A 1116 -49.66 4.43 -3.75
N SER A 1117 -50.20 5.29 -2.90
CA SER A 1117 -49.50 5.72 -1.69
C SER A 1117 -50.45 6.06 -0.56
N ALA A 1118 -50.08 5.67 0.66
CA ALA A 1118 -50.84 5.91 1.88
C ALA A 1118 -49.94 6.54 2.95
N ARG A 1119 -50.44 7.63 3.57
CA ARG A 1119 -49.72 8.36 4.64
C ARG A 1119 -49.36 7.39 5.77
N GLY A 1120 -48.05 7.23 6.01
CA GLY A 1120 -47.48 6.37 7.05
C GLY A 1120 -47.19 4.93 6.63
N GLU A 1121 -47.71 4.44 5.50
CA GLU A 1121 -47.54 3.03 5.08
C GLU A 1121 -46.55 2.85 3.92
N GLY A 1122 -46.39 3.85 3.04
CA GLY A 1122 -45.37 3.83 1.98
C GLY A 1122 -45.84 4.33 0.62
N THR A 1123 -45.05 4.01 -0.40
CA THR A 1123 -45.30 4.40 -1.80
C THR A 1123 -45.00 3.24 -2.74
N ARG A 1124 -45.92 2.96 -3.68
CA ARG A 1124 -45.70 2.11 -4.86
C ARG A 1124 -45.85 2.99 -6.10
N MET A 1125 -44.80 3.08 -6.92
CA MET A 1125 -44.83 3.70 -8.25
C MET A 1125 -44.61 2.63 -9.30
N GLU A 1126 -45.62 2.33 -10.11
CA GLU A 1126 -45.60 1.23 -11.08
C GLU A 1126 -45.61 1.75 -12.53
N LEU A 1127 -44.58 1.37 -13.28
CA LEU A 1127 -44.41 1.64 -14.70
C LEU A 1127 -45.00 0.44 -15.48
N VAL A 1128 -46.02 0.69 -16.30
CA VAL A 1128 -46.75 -0.36 -17.02
C VAL A 1128 -46.61 -0.17 -18.52
N PHE A 1129 -46.13 -1.21 -19.22
CA PHE A 1129 -45.80 -1.19 -20.64
C PHE A 1129 -46.56 -2.28 -21.41
N PRO A 1130 -46.96 -2.06 -22.68
CA PRO A 1130 -47.70 -3.04 -23.48
C PRO A 1130 -46.75 -4.11 -24.07
N ASP A 1131 -46.89 -5.39 -23.71
CA ASP A 1131 -46.00 -6.46 -24.18
C ASP A 1131 -46.05 -6.55 -25.73
N PRO A 1132 -44.94 -6.36 -26.45
CA PRO A 1132 -44.94 -6.43 -27.91
C PRO A 1132 -45.45 -7.77 -28.46
N ARG A 1133 -45.33 -8.86 -27.70
CA ARG A 1133 -45.83 -10.19 -28.09
C ARG A 1133 -47.37 -10.29 -28.08
N SER A 1134 -48.08 -9.41 -27.37
CA SER A 1134 -49.56 -9.36 -27.44
C SER A 1134 -50.03 -8.65 -28.71
N ALA A 1135 -49.37 -7.55 -29.10
CA ALA A 1135 -49.71 -6.76 -30.30
C ALA A 1135 -49.57 -7.53 -31.63
N VAL A 1136 -48.68 -8.53 -31.70
CA VAL A 1136 -48.52 -9.41 -32.89
C VAL A 1136 -49.77 -10.24 -33.19
N ARG A 1137 -50.62 -10.51 -32.18
CA ARG A 1137 -51.80 -11.38 -32.31
C ARG A 1137 -53.06 -10.71 -32.84
N ASP A 1138 -53.18 -9.40 -32.65
CA ASP A 1138 -54.38 -8.62 -33.03
C ASP A 1138 -54.22 -7.84 -34.37
N ALA A 1139 -53.10 -8.00 -35.07
CA ALA A 1139 -52.82 -7.30 -36.32
C ALA A 1139 -53.79 -7.73 -37.46
N PRO A 1140 -54.62 -6.82 -38.02
CA PRO A 1140 -55.53 -7.17 -39.10
C PRO A 1140 -54.79 -7.56 -40.39
N ALA A 1141 -55.24 -8.61 -41.06
CA ALA A 1141 -54.65 -9.05 -42.32
C ALA A 1141 -54.69 -7.92 -43.39
N PRO A 1142 -53.56 -7.56 -44.03
CA PRO A 1142 -53.51 -6.43 -44.95
C PRO A 1142 -54.37 -6.71 -46.20
N SER A 1143 -55.34 -5.83 -46.45
CA SER A 1143 -56.25 -5.94 -47.58
C SER A 1143 -55.50 -5.82 -48.91
N HIS A 1144 -55.71 -6.77 -49.82
CA HIS A 1144 -55.05 -6.79 -51.13
C HIS A 1144 -55.24 -5.50 -51.93
N ALA A 1145 -54.14 -4.79 -52.19
CA ALA A 1145 -54.00 -3.91 -53.36
C ALA A 1145 -53.51 -4.74 -54.57
N PRO A 1146 -54.00 -4.47 -55.80
CA PRO A 1146 -53.62 -5.25 -56.98
C PRO A 1146 -52.21 -4.89 -57.48
N SER A 1147 -51.58 -5.84 -58.17
CA SER A 1147 -50.22 -5.75 -58.71
C SER A 1147 -50.05 -4.72 -59.84
N ALA A 1148 -48.94 -4.00 -59.81
CA ALA A 1148 -48.29 -3.35 -60.94
C ALA A 1148 -46.77 -3.59 -60.83
#